data_AF-A0A7X3FZW1-F1
#
_entry.id   AF-A0A7X3FZW1-F1
#
_cell.length_a   1.000
_cell.length_b   1.000
_cell.length_c   1.000
_cell.angle_alpha   90.00
_cell.angle_beta   90.00
_cell.angle_gamma   90.00
#
_symmetry.space_group_name_H-M   'P 1'
#
loop_
_entity.id
_entity.type
_entity.pdbx_description
1 polymer ?
#
loop_
_entity_poly.entity_id
_entity_poly.type
_entity_poly.pdbx_seq_one_letter_code
_entity_poly.pdbx_strand_id
1 'polypeptide(L)'
;MKRLPLIALLVLASATHAQAFDDKFRQLDELLPTPSDTRTASGAPGHAYWQQRADYRIRATLDEARRAVTGSETITYHNDSPDTLAYLWVQLDQNMFRADSDNRRIASHPSRDAWRSGGTPFESARFLVESAKFDGGFKIASVTDRSGHPLRTAINKTMMRIDLAEPLKPGARVAFDIAWRFNVPETTVLGRRMGFERFDKEDKNDLFEIAQWFPRMAAYYDAHGWQNKQYVGDGEFTLEFGDYDVELTVPADHIVAATGELQNAGAVLTAAQRERLARARTADKPVVIVTQQEAEANEKQRATTMKTWRFKASNVRDFAWASSRKFIWDAQGFRKDGTNVLAMSFYPKEGNPLWERYSTQAIIHTIVEYNKYAFDYPYPVAISVNGPVGGMEYPMISFNGGRPVKDKKTGELTYSKNTKYGLLSVIIHEVGHNYFPMIVNSDERQWTWMDEGLNSFMQFLAEQAWEDHYPSRRGEARNIVDYMKSRNQVPVMTNSESVTQRGNNAYAKPATALNVLRETVLGRDLFDFAFRAYAQRWKFKRPTPADFFRTMEDASGTDLDWFWRGWFYTTDHVDVSVDGISEYTVGTKDPEIEKAWKKAQHDLEPVSVTDQRNQGTLPRRVDSHPELKDFYNEHDAFTVTNRDRNKYNEALGDLDDWERNLLKEGKHLYLVDFGNVGGLVTPLILDITLASGKTYVERIPAEVWRYNPKKITKLIVTDEPMVALTQDPNWETADTDTSNNSWPRKAVPSRLELYKTERDKDNLMRDFNEKLKKVDK
;
A
#
# COMPACT_ATOMS: atom_id res chain seq x y z
N MET A 1 27.78 -77.51 25.49
CA MET A 1 26.32 -77.25 25.45
C MET A 1 26.11 -75.79 25.09
N LYS A 2 25.45 -75.54 23.95
CA LYS A 2 25.30 -74.23 23.30
C LYS A 2 24.44 -73.30 24.16
N ARG A 3 24.96 -72.13 24.54
CA ARG A 3 24.18 -71.03 25.13
C ARG A 3 23.95 -69.98 24.03
N LEU A 4 22.70 -69.85 23.59
CA LEU A 4 22.22 -68.74 22.75
C LEU A 4 22.22 -67.44 23.57
N PRO A 5 22.63 -66.29 23.01
CA PRO A 5 22.30 -64.99 23.57
C PRO A 5 20.93 -64.54 23.07
N LEU A 6 20.10 -64.10 24.01
CA LEU A 6 18.80 -63.48 23.78
C LEU A 6 19.04 -62.07 23.21
N ILE A 7 18.72 -61.84 21.93
CA ILE A 7 18.72 -60.51 21.32
C ILE A 7 17.40 -59.84 21.73
N ALA A 8 17.50 -58.78 22.54
CA ALA A 8 16.40 -57.89 22.84
C ALA A 8 16.10 -57.01 21.61
N LEU A 9 14.94 -57.25 20.99
CA LEU A 9 14.41 -56.46 19.89
C LEU A 9 13.86 -55.14 20.47
N LEU A 10 14.59 -54.04 20.32
CA LEU A 10 14.10 -52.69 20.59
C LEU A 10 13.15 -52.30 19.44
N VAL A 11 11.84 -52.38 19.69
CA VAL A 11 10.82 -51.79 18.83
C VAL A 11 10.84 -50.28 19.06
N LEU A 12 11.57 -49.55 18.21
CA LEU A 12 11.42 -48.11 18.04
C LEU A 12 10.08 -47.85 17.36
N ALA A 13 9.02 -47.67 18.15
CA ALA A 13 7.77 -47.10 17.66
C ALA A 13 8.07 -45.66 17.21
N SER A 14 8.24 -45.49 15.91
CA SER A 14 8.30 -44.17 15.28
C SER A 14 6.89 -43.58 15.36
N ALA A 15 6.61 -42.78 16.39
CA ALA A 15 5.43 -41.95 16.42
C ALA A 15 5.59 -40.88 15.32
N THR A 16 5.11 -41.20 14.11
CA THR A 16 4.86 -40.21 13.07
C THR A 16 3.85 -39.22 13.63
N HIS A 17 4.34 -38.11 14.18
CA HIS A 17 3.47 -36.97 14.45
C HIS A 17 2.93 -36.54 13.09
N ALA A 18 1.65 -36.80 12.84
CA ALA A 18 0.97 -36.23 11.70
C ALA A 18 1.24 -34.72 11.74
N GLN A 19 1.79 -34.17 10.66
CA GLN A 19 2.01 -32.73 10.56
C GLN A 19 0.66 -32.06 10.83
N ALA A 20 0.63 -31.08 11.73
CA ALA A 20 -0.59 -30.37 12.07
C ALA A 20 -1.27 -29.87 10.78
N PHE A 21 -2.58 -30.04 10.67
CA PHE A 21 -3.35 -29.55 9.53
C PHE A 21 -3.19 -28.02 9.44
N ASP A 22 -2.61 -27.56 8.33
CA ASP A 22 -2.41 -26.14 8.02
C ASP A 22 -3.71 -25.56 7.47
N ASP A 23 -4.60 -25.18 8.38
CA ASP A 23 -5.93 -24.67 8.03
C ASP A 23 -5.86 -23.21 7.59
N LYS A 24 -5.64 -23.00 6.27
CA LYS A 24 -5.61 -21.66 5.66
C LYS A 24 -6.97 -20.95 5.72
N PHE A 25 -8.07 -21.67 5.93
CA PHE A 25 -9.45 -21.14 6.00
C PHE A 25 -9.98 -21.08 7.43
N ARG A 26 -9.11 -21.30 8.44
CA ARG A 26 -9.50 -21.13 9.83
C ARG A 26 -10.01 -19.71 10.04
N GLN A 27 -11.04 -19.57 10.86
CA GLN A 27 -11.59 -18.27 11.22
C GLN A 27 -10.56 -17.39 11.95
N LEU A 28 -10.54 -16.09 11.70
CA LEU A 28 -9.61 -15.15 12.35
C LEU A 28 -10.04 -14.77 13.77
N ASP A 29 -11.20 -15.22 14.25
CA ASP A 29 -11.69 -14.97 15.61
C ASP A 29 -10.68 -15.31 16.73
N GLU A 30 -9.78 -16.28 16.50
CA GLU A 30 -8.71 -16.63 17.45
C GLU A 30 -7.57 -15.58 17.51
N LEU A 31 -7.44 -14.75 16.47
CA LEU A 31 -6.40 -13.71 16.33
C LEU A 31 -6.96 -12.30 16.54
N LEU A 32 -8.23 -12.07 16.24
CA LEU A 32 -8.87 -10.77 16.37
C LEU A 32 -9.39 -10.54 17.80
N PRO A 33 -9.38 -9.28 18.29
CA PRO A 33 -10.01 -8.96 19.57
C PRO A 33 -11.49 -9.33 19.57
N THR A 34 -11.98 -9.87 20.69
CA THR A 34 -13.42 -10.16 20.87
C THR A 34 -14.25 -8.89 20.74
N PRO A 35 -15.39 -8.91 20.03
CA PRO A 35 -16.32 -7.78 19.99
C PRO A 35 -16.82 -7.35 21.37
N SER A 36 -17.15 -6.07 21.51
CA SER A 36 -17.59 -5.43 22.74
C SER A 36 -18.72 -4.40 22.47
N ASP A 37 -19.23 -3.78 23.53
CA ASP A 37 -20.19 -2.68 23.43
C ASP A 37 -19.58 -1.40 22.79
N THR A 38 -18.25 -1.28 22.77
CA THR A 38 -17.53 -0.19 22.09
C THR A 38 -17.18 -0.52 20.63
N ARG A 39 -16.98 -1.80 20.30
CA ARG A 39 -16.61 -2.27 18.94
C ARG A 39 -17.37 -3.54 18.59
N THR A 40 -18.31 -3.45 17.66
CA THR A 40 -19.24 -4.54 17.36
C THR A 40 -18.64 -5.62 16.47
N ALA A 41 -19.32 -6.78 16.39
CA ALA A 41 -18.91 -7.89 15.53
C ALA A 41 -18.95 -7.56 14.02
N SER A 42 -19.74 -6.56 13.61
CA SER A 42 -19.77 -6.09 12.22
C SER A 42 -18.59 -5.17 11.86
N GLY A 43 -17.70 -4.88 12.81
CA GLY A 43 -16.61 -3.90 12.64
C GLY A 43 -17.08 -2.44 12.71
N ALA A 44 -18.33 -2.18 13.11
CA ALA A 44 -18.82 -0.83 13.37
C ALA A 44 -18.51 -0.38 14.80
N PRO A 45 -18.35 0.93 15.05
CA PRO A 45 -18.39 1.48 16.41
C PRO A 45 -19.68 1.05 17.12
N GLY A 46 -19.56 0.56 18.35
CA GLY A 46 -20.69 0.13 19.16
C GLY A 46 -21.41 1.28 19.84
N HIS A 47 -22.53 0.96 20.49
CA HIS A 47 -23.40 1.95 21.13
C HIS A 47 -22.73 2.65 22.33
N ALA A 48 -21.68 2.05 22.90
CA ALA A 48 -20.87 2.63 23.97
C ALA A 48 -19.52 3.18 23.48
N TYR A 49 -19.32 3.32 22.16
CA TYR A 49 -18.07 3.87 21.62
C TYR A 49 -17.78 5.27 22.16
N TRP A 50 -16.51 5.49 22.55
CA TRP A 50 -16.02 6.76 23.05
C TRP A 50 -14.61 7.02 22.50
N GLN A 51 -14.25 8.30 22.44
CA GLN A 51 -12.90 8.77 22.13
C GLN A 51 -12.71 10.12 22.81
N GLN A 52 -11.47 10.47 23.13
CA GLN A 52 -11.19 11.71 23.83
C GLN A 52 -11.19 12.91 22.89
N ARG A 53 -11.23 14.11 23.47
CA ARG A 53 -11.10 15.38 22.75
C ARG A 53 -10.03 16.27 23.38
N ALA A 54 -9.24 16.95 22.55
CA ALA A 54 -8.24 17.91 22.98
C ALA A 54 -8.32 19.20 22.14
N ASP A 55 -8.75 20.30 22.74
CA ASP A 55 -8.79 21.61 22.09
C ASP A 55 -7.53 22.43 22.40
N TYR A 56 -7.05 23.19 21.43
CA TYR A 56 -5.81 23.96 21.51
C TYR A 56 -6.03 25.42 21.19
N ARG A 57 -5.44 26.29 22.01
CA ARG A 57 -5.20 27.68 21.67
C ARG A 57 -3.70 27.94 21.67
N ILE A 58 -3.12 28.19 20.51
CA ILE A 58 -1.66 28.25 20.34
C ILE A 58 -1.25 29.65 19.88
N ARG A 59 -0.17 30.17 20.47
CA ARG A 59 0.53 31.36 19.99
C ARG A 59 1.99 31.03 19.78
N ALA A 60 2.49 31.27 18.58
CA ALA A 60 3.86 30.93 18.22
C ALA A 60 4.52 32.02 17.38
N THR A 61 5.85 32.10 17.51
CA THR A 61 6.69 33.03 16.77
C THR A 61 7.82 32.29 16.08
N LEU A 62 8.00 32.54 14.79
CA LEU A 62 9.16 32.11 14.02
C LEU A 62 10.27 33.15 14.15
N ASP A 63 11.39 32.75 14.76
CA ASP A 63 12.64 33.50 14.69
C ASP A 63 13.43 32.98 13.48
N GLU A 64 13.30 33.65 12.34
CA GLU A 64 13.97 33.24 11.09
C GLU A 64 15.50 33.25 11.23
N ALA A 65 16.07 34.22 11.94
CA ALA A 65 17.52 34.35 12.07
C ALA A 65 18.12 33.20 12.89
N ARG A 66 17.42 32.78 13.95
CA ARG A 66 17.81 31.62 14.77
C ARG A 66 17.28 30.29 14.26
N ARG A 67 16.36 30.31 13.29
CA ARG A 67 15.62 29.14 12.78
C ARG A 67 15.02 28.36 13.93
N ALA A 68 14.26 29.07 14.76
CA ALA A 68 13.65 28.53 15.97
C ALA A 68 12.19 28.95 16.06
N VAL A 69 11.38 28.09 16.66
CA VAL A 69 9.99 28.39 17.00
C VAL A 69 9.87 28.45 18.51
N THR A 70 9.28 29.55 19.00
CA THR A 70 8.91 29.70 20.40
C THR A 70 7.39 29.78 20.49
N GLY A 71 6.80 28.97 21.37
CA GLY A 71 5.34 28.82 21.46
C GLY A 71 4.85 28.77 22.89
N SER A 72 3.56 29.09 23.03
CA SER A 72 2.77 28.82 24.23
C SER A 72 1.38 28.36 23.80
N GLU A 73 0.81 27.42 24.56
CA GLU A 73 -0.50 26.89 24.29
C GLU A 73 -1.32 26.72 25.56
N THR A 74 -2.63 26.81 25.40
CA THR A 74 -3.60 26.29 26.34
C THR A 74 -4.22 25.04 25.73
N ILE A 75 -4.15 23.91 26.44
CA ILE A 75 -4.84 22.67 26.07
C ILE A 75 -6.07 22.53 26.95
N THR A 76 -7.23 22.27 26.36
CA THR A 76 -8.44 21.82 27.08
C THR A 76 -8.71 20.36 26.73
N TYR A 77 -8.50 19.47 27.70
CA TYR A 77 -8.71 18.04 27.54
C TYR A 77 -10.06 17.64 28.12
N HIS A 78 -10.86 16.91 27.34
CA HIS A 78 -12.16 16.37 27.76
C HIS A 78 -12.02 14.86 27.95
N ASN A 79 -12.47 14.37 29.11
CA ASN A 79 -12.49 12.95 29.41
C ASN A 79 -13.85 12.34 29.07
N ASP A 80 -13.99 11.83 27.87
CA ASP A 80 -15.18 11.14 27.36
C ASP A 80 -15.12 9.62 27.63
N SER A 81 -14.06 9.12 28.27
CA SER A 81 -13.98 7.71 28.67
C SER A 81 -14.78 7.41 29.94
N PRO A 82 -15.12 6.13 30.21
CA PRO A 82 -15.74 5.72 31.47
C PRO A 82 -14.77 5.71 32.66
N ASP A 83 -13.49 6.04 32.44
CA ASP A 83 -12.43 5.94 33.43
C ASP A 83 -12.19 7.25 34.17
N THR A 84 -11.71 7.15 35.40
CA THR A 84 -11.17 8.30 36.12
C THR A 84 -9.66 8.40 35.89
N LEU A 85 -9.20 9.51 35.31
CA LEU A 85 -7.80 9.69 34.92
C LEU A 85 -7.04 10.50 35.99
N ALA A 86 -6.05 9.90 36.64
CA ALA A 86 -5.19 10.60 37.61
C ALA A 86 -4.05 11.41 36.97
N TYR A 87 -3.75 11.15 35.70
CA TYR A 87 -2.67 11.77 34.95
C TYR A 87 -3.00 11.82 33.46
N LEU A 88 -2.32 12.71 32.75
CA LEU A 88 -2.40 12.87 31.30
C LEU A 88 -1.02 12.65 30.67
N TRP A 89 -0.99 12.19 29.43
CA TRP A 89 0.24 12.07 28.64
C TRP A 89 0.25 13.05 27.45
N VAL A 90 1.40 13.66 27.24
CA VAL A 90 1.68 14.61 26.16
C VAL A 90 2.89 14.11 25.36
N GLN A 91 2.78 14.06 24.04
CA GLN A 91 3.85 13.74 23.10
C GLN A 91 4.79 14.94 22.94
N LEU A 92 6.09 14.66 22.99
CA LEU A 92 7.19 15.60 22.85
C LEU A 92 8.09 15.16 21.68
N ASP A 93 7.53 15.01 20.48
CA ASP A 93 8.19 14.32 19.36
C ASP A 93 9.51 14.95 18.92
N GLN A 94 9.66 16.26 19.05
CA GLN A 94 10.93 16.95 18.79
C GLN A 94 12.08 16.38 19.65
N ASN A 95 11.78 15.75 20.80
CA ASN A 95 12.79 15.12 21.64
C ASN A 95 13.54 13.98 20.95
N MET A 96 13.04 13.44 19.83
CA MET A 96 13.81 12.50 19.00
C MET A 96 15.12 13.11 18.47
N PHE A 97 15.18 14.45 18.33
CA PHE A 97 16.35 15.19 17.88
C PHE A 97 17.32 15.55 19.00
N ARG A 98 17.03 15.21 20.26
CA ARG A 98 18.01 15.44 21.35
C ARG A 98 19.23 14.55 21.16
N ALA A 99 20.39 15.04 21.59
CA ALA A 99 21.63 14.27 21.53
C ALA A 99 21.61 12.95 22.32
N ASP A 100 20.78 12.88 23.37
CA ASP A 100 20.63 11.73 24.24
C ASP A 100 19.37 10.89 23.95
N SER A 101 18.67 11.13 22.84
CA SER A 101 17.42 10.42 22.51
C SER A 101 17.65 8.94 22.20
N ASP A 102 16.63 8.11 22.46
CA ASP A 102 16.69 6.68 22.11
C ASP A 102 16.89 6.48 20.61
N ASN A 103 16.17 7.23 19.77
CA ASN A 103 16.34 7.24 18.31
C ASN A 103 17.83 7.35 17.90
N ARG A 104 18.60 8.23 18.54
CA ARG A 104 20.04 8.35 18.26
C ARG A 104 20.86 7.19 18.83
N ARG A 105 20.50 6.68 20.01
CA ARG A 105 21.24 5.61 20.70
C ARG A 105 21.07 4.24 20.06
N ILE A 106 19.93 3.97 19.45
CA ILE A 106 19.64 2.67 18.80
C ILE A 106 19.98 2.66 17.30
N ALA A 107 20.34 3.81 16.73
CA ALA A 107 20.64 3.92 15.31
C ALA A 107 21.74 2.94 14.90
N SER A 108 21.41 2.08 13.94
CA SER A 108 22.39 1.15 13.34
C SER A 108 23.13 1.83 12.20
N HIS A 109 24.43 1.60 12.11
CA HIS A 109 25.29 2.13 11.04
C HIS A 109 25.72 1.01 10.09
N PRO A 110 26.20 1.36 8.87
CA PRO A 110 26.78 0.38 7.96
C PRO A 110 27.79 -0.53 8.64
N SER A 111 27.83 -1.80 8.23
CA SER A 111 28.74 -2.78 8.80
C SER A 111 30.20 -2.32 8.70
N ARG A 112 31.06 -2.88 9.56
CA ARG A 112 32.51 -2.58 9.54
C ARG A 112 33.13 -2.83 8.16
N ASP A 113 32.66 -3.87 7.47
CA ASP A 113 33.12 -4.21 6.13
C ASP A 113 32.64 -3.18 5.11
N ALA A 114 31.36 -2.77 5.14
CA ALA A 114 30.82 -1.73 4.27
C ALA A 114 31.58 -0.41 4.41
N TRP A 115 31.98 -0.04 5.63
CA TRP A 115 32.77 1.16 5.89
C TRP A 115 34.18 1.07 5.29
N ARG A 116 34.80 -0.12 5.33
CA ARG A 116 36.15 -0.36 4.78
C ARG A 116 36.15 -0.42 3.26
N SER A 117 35.11 -1.00 2.66
CA SER A 117 35.08 -1.30 1.23
C SER A 117 34.42 -0.21 0.36
N GLY A 118 33.54 0.61 0.93
CA GLY A 118 32.66 1.50 0.15
C GLY A 118 32.84 3.01 0.36
N GLY A 119 33.65 3.44 1.35
CA GLY A 119 33.63 4.83 1.81
C GLY A 119 32.26 5.24 2.36
N THR A 120 32.11 6.51 2.75
CA THR A 120 30.83 7.06 3.23
C THR A 120 30.44 8.23 2.32
N PRO A 121 29.21 8.27 1.78
CA PRO A 121 28.73 9.42 1.02
C PRO A 121 28.85 10.72 1.84
N PHE A 122 29.13 11.85 1.17
CA PHE A 122 29.31 13.14 1.84
C PHE A 122 28.06 13.54 2.64
N GLU A 123 26.88 13.25 2.11
CA GLU A 123 25.58 13.51 2.73
C GLU A 123 25.43 12.71 4.03
N SER A 124 25.79 11.42 4.01
CA SER A 124 25.78 10.57 5.21
C SER A 124 26.80 11.06 6.25
N ALA A 125 28.00 11.44 5.84
CA ALA A 125 29.01 12.00 6.75
C ALA A 125 28.54 13.35 7.34
N ARG A 126 27.94 14.22 6.53
CA ARG A 126 27.34 15.49 6.98
C ARG A 126 26.22 15.24 7.98
N PHE A 127 25.30 14.31 7.71
CA PHE A 127 24.26 13.91 8.67
C PHE A 127 24.85 13.48 10.02
N LEU A 128 25.86 12.61 10.03
CA LEU A 128 26.48 12.11 11.27
C LEU A 128 27.10 13.25 12.10
N VAL A 129 27.83 14.16 11.45
CA VAL A 129 28.51 15.27 12.13
C VAL A 129 27.53 16.33 12.60
N GLU A 130 26.57 16.72 11.76
CA GLU A 130 25.61 17.77 12.07
C GLU A 130 24.59 17.29 13.10
N SER A 131 24.14 16.04 13.03
CA SER A 131 23.21 15.48 14.02
C SER A 131 23.84 15.52 15.39
N ALA A 132 25.10 15.07 15.55
CA ALA A 132 25.82 15.10 16.82
C ALA A 132 25.88 16.48 17.48
N LYS A 133 25.89 17.57 16.70
CA LYS A 133 25.99 18.96 17.19
C LYS A 133 24.64 19.66 17.36
N PHE A 134 23.60 19.19 16.68
CA PHE A 134 22.30 19.85 16.66
C PHE A 134 21.63 19.85 18.03
N ASP A 135 21.31 21.04 18.55
CA ASP A 135 20.52 21.24 19.77
C ASP A 135 19.02 21.04 19.49
N GLY A 136 18.63 19.78 19.32
CA GLY A 136 17.25 19.38 19.10
C GLY A 136 16.46 19.11 20.39
N GLY A 137 15.15 18.90 20.24
CA GLY A 137 14.24 18.66 21.35
C GLY A 137 13.47 19.89 21.81
N PHE A 138 12.32 19.63 22.41
CA PHE A 138 11.57 20.67 23.11
C PHE A 138 12.34 21.14 24.34
N LYS A 139 12.47 22.45 24.47
CA LYS A 139 12.85 23.10 25.73
C LYS A 139 11.57 23.61 26.38
N ILE A 140 11.02 22.81 27.30
CA ILE A 140 9.82 23.18 28.05
C ILE A 140 10.18 24.26 29.07
N ALA A 141 9.56 25.43 28.93
CA ALA A 141 9.76 26.57 29.81
C ALA A 141 8.85 26.50 31.05
N SER A 142 7.60 26.07 30.88
CA SER A 142 6.64 25.92 31.99
C SER A 142 5.50 24.98 31.63
N VAL A 143 4.93 24.33 32.64
CA VAL A 143 3.65 23.61 32.58
C VAL A 143 2.83 24.04 33.80
N THR A 144 1.71 24.71 33.60
CA THR A 144 0.92 25.31 34.69
C THR A 144 -0.57 25.04 34.53
N ASP A 145 -1.32 25.13 35.64
CA ASP A 145 -2.77 25.25 35.57
C ASP A 145 -3.18 26.62 34.99
N ARG A 146 -4.49 26.84 34.82
CA ARG A 146 -5.05 28.11 34.32
C ARG A 146 -4.89 29.30 35.27
N SER A 147 -4.54 29.05 36.53
CA SER A 147 -4.26 30.07 37.53
C SER A 147 -2.76 30.41 37.61
N GLY A 148 -1.92 29.73 36.84
CA GLY A 148 -0.47 29.92 36.80
C GLY A 148 0.32 29.09 37.82
N HIS A 149 -0.30 28.16 38.54
CA HIS A 149 0.43 27.29 39.45
C HIS A 149 1.13 26.16 38.68
N PRO A 150 2.39 25.83 39.00
CA PRO A 150 3.10 24.72 38.37
C PRO A 150 2.39 23.39 38.58
N LEU A 151 2.21 22.62 37.50
CA LEU A 151 1.75 21.24 37.58
C LEU A 151 2.94 20.28 37.74
N ARG A 152 2.74 19.19 38.49
CA ARG A 152 3.76 18.16 38.63
C ARG A 152 3.89 17.39 37.31
N THR A 153 5.10 17.30 36.78
CA THR A 153 5.37 16.60 35.52
C THR A 153 6.53 15.62 35.63
N ALA A 154 6.55 14.64 34.73
CA ALA A 154 7.67 13.74 34.51
C ALA A 154 7.91 13.56 33.01
N ILE A 155 9.05 14.05 32.51
CA ILE A 155 9.46 13.82 31.13
C ILE A 155 10.12 12.45 31.05
N ASN A 156 9.48 11.53 30.35
CA ASN A 156 10.03 10.25 29.95
C ASN A 156 10.35 10.28 28.45
N LYS A 157 11.56 10.76 28.13
CA LYS A 157 12.11 10.83 26.77
C LYS A 157 11.21 11.62 25.80
N THR A 158 10.48 10.95 24.90
CA THR A 158 9.57 11.60 23.92
C THR A 158 8.15 11.79 24.45
N MET A 159 7.91 11.49 25.72
CA MET A 159 6.62 11.65 26.37
C MET A 159 6.76 12.47 27.65
N MET A 160 5.73 13.22 28.01
CA MET A 160 5.61 13.93 29.28
C MET A 160 4.32 13.54 29.97
N ARG A 161 4.42 13.08 31.23
CA ARG A 161 3.27 12.86 32.10
C ARG A 161 2.98 14.14 32.88
N ILE A 162 1.71 14.49 32.99
CA ILE A 162 1.20 15.55 33.85
C ILE A 162 0.36 14.88 34.94
N ASP A 163 0.78 15.01 36.20
CA ASP A 163 0.05 14.48 37.34
C ASP A 163 -1.02 15.50 37.74
N LEU A 164 -2.30 15.10 37.69
CA LEU A 164 -3.40 16.00 38.02
C LEU A 164 -3.55 16.13 39.54
N ALA A 165 -3.80 17.35 40.03
CA ALA A 165 -4.03 17.59 41.45
C ALA A 165 -5.29 16.88 41.95
N GLU A 166 -6.34 16.86 41.12
CA GLU A 166 -7.55 16.07 41.32
C GLU A 166 -7.76 15.16 40.11
N PRO A 167 -8.10 13.87 40.31
CA PRO A 167 -8.39 12.96 39.21
C PRO A 167 -9.54 13.46 38.33
N LEU A 168 -9.35 13.39 37.03
CA LEU A 168 -10.33 13.81 36.02
C LEU A 168 -11.40 12.72 35.87
N LYS A 169 -12.62 13.01 36.36
CA LYS A 169 -13.76 12.09 36.30
C LYS A 169 -14.30 11.92 34.86
N PRO A 170 -15.04 10.84 34.57
CA PRO A 170 -15.80 10.72 33.33
C PRO A 170 -16.69 11.94 33.07
N GLY A 171 -16.69 12.44 31.84
CA GLY A 171 -17.40 13.65 31.38
C GLY A 171 -16.82 14.97 31.88
N ALA A 172 -15.75 14.97 32.69
CA ALA A 172 -15.10 16.18 33.15
C ALA A 172 -14.03 16.67 32.15
N ARG A 173 -13.64 17.94 32.30
CA ARG A 173 -12.57 18.55 31.51
C ARG A 173 -11.56 19.29 32.38
N VAL A 174 -10.33 19.39 31.90
CA VAL A 174 -9.26 20.16 32.53
C VAL A 174 -8.56 21.02 31.48
N ALA A 175 -8.10 22.19 31.88
CA ALA A 175 -7.28 23.04 31.04
C ALA A 175 -5.96 23.38 31.73
N PHE A 176 -4.89 23.45 30.95
CA PHE A 176 -3.54 23.76 31.43
C PHE A 176 -2.74 24.42 30.31
N ASP A 177 -1.64 25.06 30.68
CA ASP A 177 -0.79 25.84 29.78
C ASP A 177 0.60 25.21 29.68
N ILE A 178 1.16 25.17 28.46
CA ILE A 178 2.54 24.75 28.20
C ILE A 178 3.24 25.84 27.40
N ALA A 179 4.48 26.19 27.79
CA ALA A 179 5.35 27.06 27.01
C ALA A 179 6.61 26.28 26.60
N TRP A 180 7.04 26.44 25.35
CA TRP A 180 8.17 25.70 24.80
C TRP A 180 8.93 26.51 23.73
N ARG A 181 10.13 26.02 23.41
CA ARG A 181 10.84 26.38 22.18
C ARG A 181 11.58 25.18 21.62
N PHE A 182 11.88 25.20 20.33
CA PHE A 182 12.79 24.25 19.68
C PHE A 182 13.49 24.90 18.48
N ASN A 183 14.62 24.31 18.08
CA ASN A 183 15.32 24.70 16.86
C ASN A 183 14.83 23.85 15.69
N VAL A 184 14.60 24.48 14.54
CA VAL A 184 14.12 23.84 13.31
C VAL A 184 15.32 23.15 12.63
N PRO A 185 15.28 21.84 12.37
CA PRO A 185 16.34 21.16 11.60
C PRO A 185 16.35 21.54 10.11
N GLU A 186 17.54 21.57 9.49
CA GLU A 186 17.69 21.72 8.04
C GLU A 186 17.24 20.41 7.36
N THR A 187 16.22 20.47 6.51
CA THR A 187 15.54 19.27 5.99
C THR A 187 16.50 18.38 5.20
N THR A 188 17.37 18.99 4.38
CA THR A 188 18.32 18.25 3.52
C THR A 188 19.52 17.67 4.27
N VAL A 189 19.61 17.90 5.59
CA VAL A 189 20.74 17.45 6.43
C VAL A 189 20.28 16.57 7.56
N LEU A 190 19.34 17.02 8.38
CA LEU A 190 18.85 16.34 9.57
C LEU A 190 17.38 15.93 9.44
N GLY A 191 16.75 16.36 8.35
CA GLY A 191 15.31 16.37 8.19
C GLY A 191 14.64 15.03 8.41
N ARG A 192 13.35 15.14 8.70
CA ARG A 192 12.38 14.06 8.59
C ARG A 192 11.10 14.66 8.00
N ARG A 193 10.11 14.90 8.85
CA ARG A 193 8.74 15.26 8.46
C ARG A 193 8.45 16.76 8.50
N MET A 194 9.49 17.55 8.77
CA MET A 194 9.46 19.01 8.90
C MET A 194 10.90 19.54 8.80
N GLY A 195 11.06 20.81 8.47
CA GLY A 195 12.34 21.51 8.54
C GLY A 195 12.34 22.82 7.77
N PHE A 196 13.53 23.24 7.38
CA PHE A 196 13.70 24.33 6.44
C PHE A 196 14.67 23.95 5.34
N GLU A 197 14.51 24.59 4.19
CA GLU A 197 15.53 24.63 3.13
C GLU A 197 16.12 26.03 3.00
N ARG A 198 17.35 26.06 2.47
CA ARG A 198 18.10 27.27 2.20
C ARG A 198 18.36 27.38 0.71
N PHE A 199 18.05 28.52 0.13
CA PHE A 199 18.36 28.86 -1.25
C PHE A 199 19.74 29.54 -1.34
N ASP A 200 20.76 28.94 -0.70
CA ASP A 200 22.08 29.54 -0.51
C ASP A 200 22.81 29.87 -1.83
N LYS A 201 22.47 29.16 -2.92
CA LYS A 201 23.09 29.36 -4.25
C LYS A 201 22.38 30.43 -5.07
N GLU A 202 21.12 30.71 -4.75
CA GLU A 202 20.24 31.57 -5.53
C GLU A 202 20.12 32.95 -4.89
N ASP A 203 19.46 33.05 -3.74
CA ASP A 203 19.05 34.31 -3.13
C ASP A 203 19.24 34.37 -1.60
N LYS A 204 19.70 33.27 -1.00
CA LYS A 204 19.91 33.09 0.45
C LYS A 204 18.64 33.27 1.27
N ASN A 205 17.46 33.01 0.71
CA ASN A 205 16.21 32.94 1.45
C ASN A 205 15.97 31.56 2.04
N ASP A 206 15.08 31.48 3.04
CA ASP A 206 14.69 30.24 3.69
C ASP A 206 13.20 29.95 3.43
N LEU A 207 12.85 28.66 3.36
CA LEU A 207 11.46 28.19 3.33
C LEU A 207 11.28 27.17 4.45
N PHE A 208 10.27 27.39 5.28
CA PHE A 208 9.98 26.60 6.47
C PHE A 208 8.73 25.76 6.26
N GLU A 209 8.83 24.47 6.57
CA GLU A 209 7.73 23.50 6.65
C GLU A 209 7.72 22.94 8.07
N ILE A 210 6.77 23.37 8.89
CA ILE A 210 6.77 23.19 10.34
C ILE A 210 5.60 22.30 10.75
N ALA A 211 5.94 21.20 11.39
CA ALA A 211 5.00 20.22 11.91
C ALA A 211 5.56 19.51 13.15
N GLN A 212 4.70 18.79 13.88
CA GLN A 212 5.08 18.14 15.15
C GLN A 212 5.77 19.13 16.12
N TRP A 213 5.34 20.39 16.09
CA TRP A 213 6.11 21.56 16.54
C TRP A 213 5.67 22.10 17.89
N PHE A 214 4.63 21.50 18.47
CA PHE A 214 4.07 21.80 19.78
C PHE A 214 3.90 20.50 20.58
N PRO A 215 3.83 20.56 21.92
CA PRO A 215 3.43 19.41 22.74
C PRO A 215 1.99 18.96 22.41
N ARG A 216 1.79 17.69 22.06
CA ARG A 216 0.49 17.18 21.58
C ARG A 216 -0.10 16.18 22.56
N MET A 217 -1.40 16.25 22.88
CA MET A 217 -2.05 15.25 23.73
C MET A 217 -1.91 13.86 23.14
N ALA A 218 -1.40 12.92 23.94
CA ALA A 218 -1.35 11.52 23.55
C ALA A 218 -2.77 10.96 23.45
N ALA A 219 -3.00 10.04 22.51
CA ALA A 219 -4.28 9.36 22.42
C ALA A 219 -4.55 8.49 23.66
N TYR A 220 -5.79 8.49 24.13
CA TYR A 220 -6.32 7.53 25.12
C TYR A 220 -7.62 6.93 24.61
N TYR A 221 -7.68 5.61 24.41
CA TYR A 221 -8.85 4.99 23.78
C TYR A 221 -9.07 3.54 24.18
N ASP A 222 -10.27 3.05 23.90
CA ASP A 222 -10.82 1.76 24.32
C ASP A 222 -9.94 0.54 24.01
N ALA A 223 -9.24 0.52 22.87
CA ALA A 223 -8.45 -0.65 22.46
C ALA A 223 -7.05 -0.72 23.08
N HIS A 224 -6.47 0.41 23.53
CA HIS A 224 -5.06 0.44 23.96
C HIS A 224 -4.77 1.30 25.21
N GLY A 225 -5.77 2.00 25.77
CA GLY A 225 -5.55 3.01 26.79
C GLY A 225 -4.64 4.11 26.24
N TRP A 226 -3.62 4.52 27.00
CA TRP A 226 -2.67 5.56 26.57
C TRP A 226 -1.72 5.05 25.48
N GLN A 227 -1.73 5.70 24.31
CA GLN A 227 -0.67 5.50 23.32
C GLN A 227 0.56 6.34 23.68
N ASN A 228 1.42 5.81 24.54
CA ASN A 228 2.61 6.48 25.07
C ASN A 228 3.93 5.76 24.73
N LYS A 229 3.92 4.93 23.67
CA LYS A 229 5.15 4.34 23.13
C LYS A 229 6.12 5.40 22.66
N GLN A 230 7.40 5.22 23.00
CA GLN A 230 8.46 6.16 22.64
C GLN A 230 8.60 6.30 21.13
N TYR A 231 8.68 7.55 20.65
CA TYR A 231 8.87 7.85 19.24
C TYR A 231 10.34 7.68 18.86
N VAL A 232 10.62 6.64 18.08
CA VAL A 232 11.98 6.38 17.55
C VAL A 232 12.11 6.71 16.06
N GLY A 233 11.03 7.15 15.42
CA GLY A 233 11.10 7.93 14.20
C GLY A 233 10.34 7.38 12.99
N ASP A 234 9.86 6.14 13.02
CA ASP A 234 9.24 5.52 11.84
C ASP A 234 7.71 5.46 11.96
N GLY A 235 7.17 4.94 13.06
CA GLY A 235 5.70 4.97 13.28
C GLY A 235 5.21 6.38 13.53
N GLU A 236 4.23 6.89 12.79
CA GLU A 236 3.98 8.33 12.78
C GLU A 236 3.40 8.93 14.06
N PHE A 237 2.09 9.12 14.11
CA PHE A 237 1.40 9.66 15.27
C PHE A 237 -0.05 9.20 15.28
N THR A 238 -0.65 9.17 16.47
CA THR A 238 -2.09 9.06 16.68
C THR A 238 -2.46 10.06 17.77
N LEU A 239 -3.47 10.88 17.50
CA LEU A 239 -3.80 12.06 18.30
C LEU A 239 -5.31 12.20 18.42
N GLU A 240 -5.74 12.91 19.46
CA GLU A 240 -7.15 13.23 19.67
C GLU A 240 -7.64 14.33 18.74
N PHE A 241 -8.91 14.26 18.35
CA PHE A 241 -9.56 15.33 17.62
C PHE A 241 -9.85 16.51 18.55
N GLY A 242 -9.85 17.71 17.99
CA GLY A 242 -10.35 18.91 18.65
C GLY A 242 -10.27 20.16 17.79
N ASP A 243 -10.59 21.28 18.41
CA ASP A 243 -10.56 22.59 17.76
C ASP A 243 -9.23 23.31 18.04
N TYR A 244 -8.72 24.00 17.02
CA TYR A 244 -7.48 24.76 17.07
C TYR A 244 -7.72 26.23 16.77
N ASP A 245 -7.29 27.12 17.66
CA ASP A 245 -7.19 28.57 17.45
C ASP A 245 -5.72 28.99 17.53
N VAL A 246 -5.12 29.27 16.37
CA VAL A 246 -3.66 29.41 16.24
C VAL A 246 -3.28 30.80 15.73
N GLU A 247 -2.40 31.47 16.47
CA GLU A 247 -1.75 32.70 16.05
C GLU A 247 -0.27 32.44 15.71
N LEU A 248 0.12 32.69 14.47
CA LEU A 248 1.48 32.53 13.96
C LEU A 248 2.09 33.90 13.66
N THR A 249 3.11 34.29 14.41
CA THR A 249 3.85 35.53 14.21
C THR A 249 5.14 35.24 13.43
N VAL A 250 5.22 35.76 12.21
CA VAL A 250 6.31 35.52 11.24
C VAL A 250 6.83 36.85 10.67
N PRO A 251 7.99 36.88 9.99
CA PRO A 251 8.45 38.07 9.29
C PRO A 251 7.37 38.66 8.35
N ALA A 252 7.26 39.98 8.29
CA ALA A 252 6.15 40.67 7.63
C ALA A 252 6.08 40.50 6.10
N ASP A 253 7.15 40.02 5.49
CA ASP A 253 7.32 39.66 4.08
C ASP A 253 6.98 38.19 3.78
N HIS A 254 6.69 37.37 4.79
CA HIS A 254 6.28 35.98 4.59
C HIS A 254 4.80 35.84 4.27
N ILE A 255 4.50 34.89 3.38
CA ILE A 255 3.17 34.29 3.24
C ILE A 255 3.12 33.01 4.08
N VAL A 256 1.97 32.71 4.69
CA VAL A 256 1.78 31.55 5.55
C VAL A 256 0.69 30.64 5.01
N ALA A 257 1.02 29.36 4.85
CA ALA A 257 0.08 28.28 4.62
C ALA A 257 -0.10 27.52 5.93
N ALA A 258 -1.31 27.16 6.33
CA ALA A 258 -1.52 26.41 7.57
C ALA A 258 -2.80 25.59 7.53
N THR A 259 -2.86 24.53 8.35
CA THR A 259 -4.11 23.85 8.71
C THR A 259 -5.17 24.88 9.12
N GLY A 260 -6.40 24.72 8.63
CA GLY A 260 -7.53 25.58 9.00
C GLY A 260 -7.72 26.83 8.14
N GLU A 261 -8.80 27.56 8.42
CA GLU A 261 -9.19 28.75 7.69
C GLU A 261 -8.51 30.00 8.21
N LEU A 262 -7.98 30.83 7.31
CA LEU A 262 -7.44 32.15 7.62
C LEU A 262 -8.54 33.10 8.12
N GLN A 263 -8.40 33.57 9.35
CA GLN A 263 -9.40 34.41 10.04
C GLN A 263 -9.18 35.91 9.87
N ASN A 264 -7.95 36.35 9.56
CA ASN A 264 -7.58 37.77 9.57
C ASN A 264 -6.97 38.25 8.24
N ALA A 265 -7.47 37.77 7.11
CA ALA A 265 -7.00 38.15 5.77
C ALA A 265 -6.89 39.68 5.55
N GLY A 266 -7.78 40.47 6.17
CA GLY A 266 -7.74 41.94 6.12
C GLY A 266 -6.46 42.57 6.69
N ALA A 267 -5.81 41.91 7.66
CA ALA A 267 -4.61 42.39 8.33
C ALA A 267 -3.30 41.91 7.68
N VAL A 268 -3.34 40.77 6.98
CA VAL A 268 -2.12 40.10 6.48
C VAL A 268 -1.98 40.13 4.96
N LEU A 269 -3.08 40.26 4.22
CA LEU A 269 -3.08 40.31 2.74
C LEU A 269 -3.30 41.72 2.21
N THR A 270 -2.73 42.02 1.05
CA THR A 270 -3.02 43.26 0.31
C THR A 270 -4.44 43.26 -0.26
N ALA A 271 -4.96 44.44 -0.65
CA ALA A 271 -6.29 44.54 -1.24
C ALA A 271 -6.44 43.68 -2.50
N ALA A 272 -5.44 43.68 -3.39
CA ALA A 272 -5.43 42.90 -4.63
C ALA A 272 -5.38 41.38 -4.36
N GLN A 273 -4.64 40.95 -3.33
CA GLN A 273 -4.60 39.53 -2.92
C GLN A 273 -5.96 39.09 -2.35
N ARG A 274 -6.62 39.93 -1.54
CA ARG A 274 -7.96 39.63 -1.00
C ARG A 274 -9.03 39.52 -2.08
N GLU A 275 -8.98 40.41 -3.07
CA GLU A 275 -9.90 40.36 -4.21
C GLU A 275 -9.73 39.06 -5.00
N ARG A 276 -8.48 38.68 -5.31
CA ARG A 276 -8.16 37.38 -5.94
C ARG A 276 -8.66 36.21 -5.12
N LEU A 277 -8.47 36.23 -3.80
CA LEU A 277 -8.89 35.16 -2.90
C LEU A 277 -10.42 35.02 -2.86
N ALA A 278 -11.15 36.14 -2.87
CA ALA A 278 -12.60 36.13 -2.95
C ALA A 278 -13.08 35.50 -4.28
N ARG A 279 -12.44 35.84 -5.41
CA ARG A 279 -12.76 35.24 -6.72
C ARG A 279 -12.45 33.75 -6.79
N ALA A 280 -11.34 33.31 -6.20
CA ALA A 280 -10.92 31.91 -6.21
C ALA A 280 -12.00 30.97 -5.63
N ARG A 281 -12.74 31.41 -4.61
CA ARG A 281 -13.78 30.60 -3.94
C ARG A 281 -14.90 30.12 -4.86
N THR A 282 -15.12 30.78 -6.00
CA THR A 282 -16.15 30.44 -6.97
C THR A 282 -15.59 30.20 -8.37
N ALA A 283 -14.27 30.17 -8.52
CA ALA A 283 -13.62 30.00 -9.82
C ALA A 283 -13.66 28.54 -10.29
N ASP A 284 -13.78 28.35 -11.61
CA ASP A 284 -13.71 27.06 -12.28
C ASP A 284 -12.27 26.62 -12.60
N LYS A 285 -11.30 27.52 -12.38
CA LYS A 285 -9.86 27.31 -12.59
C LYS A 285 -9.05 27.95 -11.45
N PRO A 286 -7.79 27.54 -11.23
CA PRO A 286 -6.92 28.13 -10.23
C PRO A 286 -6.71 29.63 -10.47
N VAL A 287 -6.88 30.42 -9.42
CA VAL A 287 -6.61 31.86 -9.40
C VAL A 287 -5.35 32.10 -8.59
N VAL A 288 -4.35 32.73 -9.20
CA VAL A 288 -3.08 33.07 -8.54
C VAL A 288 -3.29 34.24 -7.58
N ILE A 289 -3.31 33.98 -6.28
CA ILE A 289 -3.53 34.91 -5.16
C ILE A 289 -2.31 35.77 -4.87
N VAL A 290 -1.11 35.17 -4.84
CA VAL A 290 0.18 35.87 -4.75
C VAL A 290 0.94 35.53 -6.01
N THR A 291 1.24 36.52 -6.85
CA THR A 291 1.91 36.27 -8.13
C THR A 291 3.40 35.97 -7.94
N GLN A 292 4.00 35.34 -8.94
CA GLN A 292 5.46 35.20 -9.00
C GLN A 292 6.17 36.55 -8.91
N GLN A 293 5.64 37.61 -9.55
CA GLN A 293 6.23 38.94 -9.47
C GLN A 293 6.18 39.51 -8.04
N GLU A 294 5.09 39.28 -7.30
CA GLU A 294 4.98 39.68 -5.89
C GLU A 294 5.95 38.89 -5.00
N ALA A 295 6.07 37.58 -5.21
CA ALA A 295 7.03 36.72 -4.49
C ALA A 295 8.49 37.15 -4.77
N GLU A 296 8.86 37.35 -6.04
CA GLU A 296 10.19 37.85 -6.43
C GLU A 296 10.48 39.26 -5.90
N ALA A 297 9.45 40.09 -5.69
CA ALA A 297 9.63 41.39 -5.04
C ALA A 297 9.93 41.23 -3.55
N ASN A 298 9.23 40.33 -2.84
CA ASN A 298 9.47 40.04 -1.43
C ASN A 298 10.86 39.43 -1.21
N GLU A 299 11.35 38.59 -2.13
CA GLU A 299 12.67 37.95 -2.05
C GLU A 299 13.86 38.94 -1.98
N LYS A 300 13.68 40.18 -2.44
CA LYS A 300 14.78 41.16 -2.58
C LYS A 300 15.24 41.75 -1.26
N GLN A 301 14.38 41.81 -0.25
CA GLN A 301 14.67 42.44 1.04
C GLN A 301 14.00 41.66 2.17
N ARG A 302 14.74 41.44 3.26
CA ARG A 302 14.20 40.79 4.46
C ARG A 302 13.51 41.83 5.34
N ALA A 303 12.24 41.58 5.68
CA ALA A 303 11.52 42.44 6.61
C ALA A 303 12.14 42.39 8.02
N THR A 304 12.22 43.54 8.69
CA THR A 304 12.59 43.65 10.11
C THR A 304 11.38 43.69 11.05
N THR A 305 10.18 43.83 10.48
CA THR A 305 8.91 43.82 11.21
C THR A 305 8.25 42.45 11.09
N MET A 306 7.33 42.16 12.01
CA MET A 306 6.59 40.89 12.07
C MET A 306 5.10 41.12 11.78
N LYS A 307 4.42 40.07 11.31
CA LYS A 307 2.96 40.01 11.16
C LYS A 307 2.41 38.74 11.81
N THR A 308 1.20 38.85 12.37
CA THR A 308 0.52 37.71 13.00
C THR A 308 -0.64 37.23 12.11
N TRP A 309 -0.56 35.99 11.68
CA TRP A 309 -1.62 35.27 10.97
C TRP A 309 -2.46 34.48 11.97
N ARG A 310 -3.78 34.43 11.76
CA ARG A 310 -4.72 33.72 12.65
C ARG A 310 -5.48 32.67 11.87
N PHE A 311 -5.45 31.44 12.36
CA PHE A 311 -6.11 30.29 11.74
C PHE A 311 -7.05 29.61 12.73
N LYS A 312 -8.15 29.07 12.21
CA LYS A 312 -9.04 28.18 12.95
C LYS A 312 -9.26 26.88 12.20
N ALA A 313 -9.11 25.77 12.91
CA ALA A 313 -9.45 24.44 12.40
C ALA A 313 -10.38 23.76 13.39
N SER A 314 -11.43 23.13 12.90
CA SER A 314 -12.40 22.42 13.74
C SER A 314 -12.34 20.92 13.51
N ASN A 315 -12.41 20.17 14.61
CA ASN A 315 -12.41 18.71 14.61
C ASN A 315 -11.26 18.09 13.80
N VAL A 316 -10.04 18.57 14.01
CA VAL A 316 -8.80 18.03 13.41
C VAL A 316 -7.93 17.40 14.49
N ARG A 317 -6.99 16.54 14.09
CA ARG A 317 -6.10 15.81 15.01
C ARG A 317 -4.70 16.41 15.18
N ASP A 318 -4.32 17.36 14.34
CA ASP A 318 -3.01 18.03 14.38
C ASP A 318 -3.04 19.35 13.62
N PHE A 319 -1.96 20.14 13.74
CA PHE A 319 -1.81 21.43 13.10
C PHE A 319 -0.39 21.63 12.54
N ALA A 320 -0.29 21.84 11.22
CA ALA A 320 0.97 22.14 10.55
C ALA A 320 0.90 23.45 9.77
N TRP A 321 2.06 24.04 9.47
CA TRP A 321 2.14 25.29 8.71
C TRP A 321 3.45 25.41 7.95
N ALA A 322 3.46 26.24 6.92
CA ALA A 322 4.63 26.60 6.17
C ALA A 322 4.73 28.12 6.02
N SER A 323 5.94 28.64 5.92
CA SER A 323 6.18 30.08 5.81
C SER A 323 7.41 30.41 4.98
N SER A 324 7.24 31.32 4.03
CA SER A 324 8.34 31.88 3.26
C SER A 324 7.93 33.16 2.55
N ARG A 325 8.90 34.03 2.28
CA ARG A 325 8.75 35.16 1.36
C ARG A 325 8.73 34.74 -0.12
N LYS A 326 9.17 33.50 -0.42
CA LYS A 326 9.24 32.96 -1.80
C LYS A 326 7.91 32.46 -2.33
N PHE A 327 6.87 32.35 -1.49
CA PHE A 327 5.63 31.71 -1.89
C PHE A 327 4.83 32.51 -2.92
N ILE A 328 4.65 31.88 -4.06
CA ILE A 328 3.50 32.00 -4.95
C ILE A 328 2.35 31.24 -4.28
N TRP A 329 1.14 31.75 -4.41
CA TRP A 329 -0.06 31.11 -3.87
C TRP A 329 -1.15 31.14 -4.93
N ASP A 330 -1.70 29.98 -5.29
CA ASP A 330 -2.93 29.87 -6.08
C ASP A 330 -4.03 29.12 -5.31
N ALA A 331 -5.29 29.35 -5.71
CA ALA A 331 -6.44 28.75 -5.07
C ALA A 331 -7.61 28.52 -6.04
N GLN A 332 -8.41 27.50 -5.77
CA GLN A 332 -9.66 27.21 -6.48
C GLN A 332 -10.71 26.61 -5.53
N GLY A 333 -11.91 27.16 -5.55
CA GLY A 333 -13.06 26.62 -4.84
C GLY A 333 -13.64 25.39 -5.54
N PHE A 334 -14.04 24.39 -4.77
CA PHE A 334 -14.77 23.23 -5.24
C PHE A 334 -15.99 22.99 -4.34
N ARG A 335 -17.18 22.94 -4.95
CA ARG A 335 -18.43 22.69 -4.23
C ARG A 335 -19.28 21.68 -4.99
N LYS A 336 -19.52 20.54 -4.36
CA LYS A 336 -20.36 19.46 -4.89
C LYS A 336 -20.86 18.61 -3.72
N ASP A 337 -22.15 18.26 -3.72
CA ASP A 337 -22.79 17.47 -2.66
C ASP A 337 -22.51 18.08 -1.27
N GLY A 338 -22.03 17.29 -0.30
CA GLY A 338 -21.63 17.76 1.03
C GLY A 338 -20.26 18.47 1.09
N THR A 339 -19.50 18.51 -0.01
CA THR A 339 -18.17 19.12 -0.05
C THR A 339 -18.24 20.60 -0.43
N ASN A 340 -17.56 21.44 0.36
CA ASN A 340 -17.31 22.86 0.07
C ASN A 340 -15.90 23.22 0.56
N VAL A 341 -14.93 23.20 -0.35
CA VAL A 341 -13.50 23.29 -0.04
C VAL A 341 -12.81 24.33 -0.90
N LEU A 342 -11.85 25.06 -0.33
CA LEU A 342 -10.89 25.86 -1.07
C LEU A 342 -9.58 25.07 -1.20
N ALA A 343 -9.31 24.54 -2.39
CA ALA A 343 -8.04 23.91 -2.74
C ALA A 343 -6.99 25.00 -2.97
N MET A 344 -5.80 24.85 -2.38
CA MET A 344 -4.75 25.87 -2.43
C MET A 344 -3.37 25.25 -2.62
N SER A 345 -2.52 25.91 -3.41
CA SER A 345 -1.12 25.52 -3.55
C SER A 345 -0.20 26.68 -3.20
N PHE A 346 0.85 26.41 -2.43
CA PHE A 346 1.90 27.36 -2.07
C PHE A 346 3.24 26.85 -2.55
N TYR A 347 3.95 27.60 -3.37
CA TYR A 347 5.18 27.11 -3.98
C TYR A 347 6.12 28.25 -4.33
N PRO A 348 7.44 28.04 -4.29
CA PRO A 348 8.38 29.04 -4.77
C PRO A 348 8.51 28.96 -6.30
N LYS A 349 9.09 29.99 -6.93
CA LYS A 349 9.27 30.03 -8.40
C LYS A 349 10.06 28.84 -8.95
N GLU A 350 10.89 28.21 -8.12
CA GLU A 350 11.64 27.00 -8.43
C GLU A 350 10.74 25.77 -8.66
N GLY A 351 9.45 25.83 -8.26
CA GLY A 351 8.44 24.81 -8.59
C GLY A 351 7.82 24.97 -9.99
N ASN A 352 7.95 26.14 -10.62
CA ASN A 352 7.35 26.41 -11.93
C ASN A 352 8.16 25.81 -13.08
N PRO A 353 7.52 25.30 -14.15
CA PRO A 353 6.08 25.42 -14.45
C PRO A 353 5.23 24.23 -13.96
N LEU A 354 5.81 23.30 -13.18
CA LEU A 354 5.08 22.10 -12.74
C LEU A 354 3.95 22.45 -11.77
N TRP A 355 4.27 23.26 -10.76
CA TRP A 355 3.35 23.54 -9.66
C TRP A 355 2.16 24.39 -10.07
N GLU A 356 2.39 25.50 -10.80
CA GLU A 356 1.31 26.34 -11.36
C GLU A 356 0.33 25.57 -12.25
N ARG A 357 0.78 24.48 -12.86
CA ARG A 357 -0.02 23.72 -13.83
C ARG A 357 -0.84 22.62 -13.18
N TYR A 358 -0.26 21.90 -12.23
CA TYR A 358 -0.80 20.62 -11.78
C TYR A 358 -1.27 20.60 -10.33
N SER A 359 -0.69 21.41 -9.44
CA SER A 359 -0.82 21.19 -7.98
C SER A 359 -2.28 21.33 -7.50
N THR A 360 -2.90 22.48 -7.71
CA THR A 360 -4.30 22.71 -7.29
C THR A 360 -5.32 21.84 -8.04
N GLN A 361 -5.02 21.46 -9.29
CA GLN A 361 -5.85 20.51 -10.04
C GLN A 361 -5.78 19.10 -9.43
N ALA A 362 -4.58 18.65 -9.02
CA ALA A 362 -4.40 17.36 -8.36
C ALA A 362 -5.11 17.29 -7.00
N ILE A 363 -5.14 18.39 -6.23
CA ILE A 363 -5.92 18.47 -4.98
C ILE A 363 -7.41 18.24 -5.25
N ILE A 364 -7.99 18.97 -6.21
CA ILE A 364 -9.42 18.85 -6.56
C ILE A 364 -9.73 17.46 -7.10
N HIS A 365 -8.90 16.94 -7.99
CA HIS A 365 -9.03 15.60 -8.55
C HIS A 365 -9.07 14.53 -7.44
N THR A 366 -8.14 14.61 -6.49
CA THR A 366 -8.09 13.69 -5.35
C THR A 366 -9.38 13.73 -4.54
N ILE A 367 -9.89 14.92 -4.23
CA ILE A 367 -11.14 15.08 -3.49
C ILE A 367 -12.32 14.49 -4.27
N VAL A 368 -12.40 14.74 -5.57
CA VAL A 368 -13.47 14.20 -6.43
C VAL A 368 -13.46 12.67 -6.46
N GLU A 369 -12.29 12.06 -6.63
CA GLU A 369 -12.16 10.61 -6.72
C GLU A 369 -12.37 9.93 -5.36
N TYR A 370 -11.80 10.47 -4.28
CA TYR A 370 -11.92 9.89 -2.95
C TYR A 370 -13.36 9.96 -2.41
N ASN A 371 -14.09 11.04 -2.70
CA ASN A 371 -15.51 11.17 -2.32
C ASN A 371 -16.37 10.00 -2.85
N LYS A 372 -16.03 9.39 -3.99
CA LYS A 372 -16.80 8.29 -4.60
C LYS A 372 -16.78 7.03 -3.73
N TYR A 373 -15.62 6.69 -3.17
CA TYR A 373 -15.40 5.43 -2.46
C TYR A 373 -15.37 5.59 -0.92
N ALA A 374 -15.36 6.82 -0.40
CA ALA A 374 -15.40 7.11 1.03
C ALA A 374 -16.62 7.98 1.43
N PHE A 375 -16.37 9.24 1.74
CA PHE A 375 -17.38 10.21 2.17
C PHE A 375 -17.07 11.59 1.59
N ASP A 376 -18.05 12.49 1.61
CA ASP A 376 -17.81 13.87 1.20
C ASP A 376 -16.77 14.53 2.12
N TYR A 377 -15.72 15.09 1.50
CA TYR A 377 -14.66 15.85 2.15
C TYR A 377 -15.25 16.95 3.05
N PRO A 378 -15.04 16.90 4.37
CA PRO A 378 -15.75 17.76 5.32
C PRO A 378 -15.00 19.06 5.66
N TYR A 379 -13.71 19.18 5.35
CA TYR A 379 -12.91 20.34 5.74
C TYR A 379 -13.04 21.50 4.75
N PRO A 380 -12.91 22.76 5.21
CA PRO A 380 -13.12 23.94 4.36
C PRO A 380 -11.94 24.28 3.45
N VAL A 381 -10.75 23.71 3.70
CA VAL A 381 -9.54 23.94 2.91
C VAL A 381 -8.75 22.66 2.72
N ALA A 382 -8.01 22.57 1.61
CA ALA A 382 -7.05 21.51 1.33
C ALA A 382 -5.82 22.13 0.64
N ILE A 383 -4.62 21.90 1.20
CA ILE A 383 -3.42 22.67 0.88
C ILE A 383 -2.28 21.74 0.46
N SER A 384 -1.62 22.07 -0.65
CA SER A 384 -0.33 21.49 -1.04
C SER A 384 0.77 22.55 -0.98
N VAL A 385 1.86 22.27 -0.27
CA VAL A 385 3.01 23.17 -0.17
C VAL A 385 4.21 22.54 -0.85
N ASN A 386 4.90 23.30 -1.72
CA ASN A 386 6.17 22.88 -2.26
C ASN A 386 7.31 23.28 -1.34
N GLY A 387 8.10 22.28 -0.94
CA GLY A 387 9.29 22.54 -0.16
C GLY A 387 10.20 21.32 -0.09
N PRO A 388 11.09 21.28 0.90
CA PRO A 388 12.08 20.23 1.02
C PRO A 388 11.55 18.93 1.61
N VAL A 389 10.41 18.95 2.30
CA VAL A 389 9.72 17.71 2.73
C VAL A 389 9.00 17.15 1.51
N GLY A 390 9.44 15.97 1.07
CA GLY A 390 9.09 15.42 -0.23
C GLY A 390 7.70 14.80 -0.35
N GLY A 391 7.05 14.52 0.77
CA GLY A 391 5.73 13.89 0.93
C GLY A 391 5.49 13.72 2.44
N MET A 392 4.50 14.42 2.97
CA MET A 392 4.11 14.37 4.38
C MET A 392 2.74 15.02 4.58
N GLU A 393 1.88 14.33 5.31
CA GLU A 393 0.48 14.67 5.53
C GLU A 393 0.21 15.31 6.90
N TYR A 394 -0.69 16.28 6.92
CA TYR A 394 -1.34 16.82 8.12
C TYR A 394 -2.78 17.20 7.76
N PRO A 395 -3.67 17.43 8.76
CA PRO A 395 -5.03 17.83 8.45
C PRO A 395 -5.07 19.09 7.60
N MET A 396 -5.72 19.01 6.44
CA MET A 396 -5.88 20.08 5.45
C MET A 396 -4.61 20.59 4.77
N ILE A 397 -3.41 20.11 5.13
CA ILE A 397 -2.14 20.60 4.57
C ILE A 397 -1.14 19.46 4.40
N SER A 398 -0.48 19.43 3.24
CA SER A 398 0.59 18.48 2.93
C SER A 398 1.83 19.19 2.40
N PHE A 399 2.99 18.62 2.68
CA PHE A 399 4.28 19.05 2.13
C PHE A 399 4.70 18.10 1.02
N ASN A 400 4.95 18.64 -0.17
CA ASN A 400 5.20 17.85 -1.38
C ASN A 400 6.46 18.31 -2.11
N GLY A 401 7.20 17.33 -2.60
CA GLY A 401 8.40 17.54 -3.40
C GLY A 401 8.15 17.64 -4.90
N GLY A 402 9.23 17.56 -5.67
CA GLY A 402 9.20 17.61 -7.13
C GLY A 402 9.34 19.04 -7.66
N ARG A 403 10.47 19.31 -8.30
CA ARG A 403 10.77 20.58 -8.99
C ARG A 403 11.38 20.27 -10.36
N PRO A 404 11.18 21.14 -11.37
CA PRO A 404 11.95 21.05 -12.61
C PRO A 404 13.44 21.29 -12.35
N VAL A 405 14.25 20.83 -13.29
CA VAL A 405 15.70 21.02 -13.30
C VAL A 405 16.03 22.19 -14.21
N LYS A 406 16.84 23.12 -13.69
CA LYS A 406 17.40 24.22 -14.49
C LYS A 406 18.71 23.79 -15.14
N ASP A 407 18.77 23.83 -16.46
CA ASP A 407 20.02 23.61 -17.19
C ASP A 407 21.03 24.72 -16.85
N LYS A 408 22.26 24.33 -16.50
CA LYS A 408 23.29 25.27 -16.04
C LYS A 408 23.88 26.14 -17.15
N LYS A 409 23.79 25.72 -18.41
CA LYS A 409 24.36 26.42 -19.58
C LYS A 409 23.31 27.30 -20.25
N THR A 410 22.10 26.79 -20.45
CA THR A 410 21.03 27.50 -21.17
C THR A 410 20.11 28.27 -20.23
N GLY A 411 20.04 27.88 -18.94
CA GLY A 411 19.10 28.43 -17.98
C GLY A 411 17.67 27.91 -18.15
N GLU A 412 17.44 27.00 -19.09
CA GLU A 412 16.12 26.43 -19.40
C GLU A 412 15.64 25.49 -18.30
N LEU A 413 14.34 25.53 -17.99
CA LEU A 413 13.70 24.62 -17.04
C LEU A 413 13.13 23.41 -17.78
N THR A 414 13.58 22.21 -17.41
CA THR A 414 13.10 20.94 -17.98
C THR A 414 12.72 19.96 -16.86
N TYR A 415 11.90 18.96 -17.15
CA TYR A 415 11.57 17.92 -16.18
C TYR A 415 11.33 16.57 -16.87
N SER A 416 11.63 15.49 -16.14
CA SER A 416 11.45 14.12 -16.64
C SER A 416 10.00 13.64 -16.50
N LYS A 417 9.67 12.53 -17.18
CA LYS A 417 8.43 11.77 -16.94
C LYS A 417 8.27 11.43 -15.45
N ASN A 418 9.33 10.94 -14.82
CA ASN A 418 9.34 10.57 -13.41
C ASN A 418 9.07 11.76 -12.48
N THR A 419 9.54 12.95 -12.85
CA THR A 419 9.28 14.19 -12.08
C THR A 419 7.80 14.59 -12.20
N LYS A 420 7.22 14.57 -13.40
CA LYS A 420 5.80 14.90 -13.62
C LYS A 420 4.88 13.97 -12.82
N TYR A 421 4.98 12.66 -13.06
CA TYR A 421 4.10 11.69 -12.40
C TYR A 421 4.44 11.54 -10.92
N GLY A 422 5.70 11.70 -10.51
CA GLY A 422 6.07 11.73 -9.10
C GLY A 422 5.39 12.87 -8.33
N LEU A 423 5.36 14.08 -8.90
CA LEU A 423 4.63 15.23 -8.36
C LEU A 423 3.12 14.95 -8.24
N LEU A 424 2.50 14.48 -9.32
CA LEU A 424 1.06 14.19 -9.33
C LEU A 424 0.71 13.12 -8.28
N SER A 425 1.43 11.99 -8.30
CA SER A 425 1.24 10.88 -7.38
C SER A 425 1.41 11.30 -5.92
N VAL A 426 2.45 12.08 -5.59
CA VAL A 426 2.65 12.51 -4.19
C VAL A 426 1.55 13.46 -3.74
N ILE A 427 1.16 14.44 -4.56
CA ILE A 427 0.05 15.34 -4.18
C ILE A 427 -1.25 14.56 -4.01
N ILE A 428 -1.55 13.59 -4.88
CA ILE A 428 -2.72 12.71 -4.74
C ILE A 428 -2.64 11.91 -3.44
N HIS A 429 -1.48 11.35 -3.11
CA HIS A 429 -1.27 10.60 -1.88
C HIS A 429 -1.45 11.48 -0.64
N GLU A 430 -0.74 12.60 -0.55
CA GLU A 430 -0.75 13.43 0.66
C GLU A 430 -2.09 14.16 0.86
N VAL A 431 -2.78 14.54 -0.22
CA VAL A 431 -4.16 15.06 -0.11
C VAL A 431 -5.11 13.94 0.30
N GLY A 432 -4.90 12.73 -0.23
CA GLY A 432 -5.66 11.52 0.13
C GLY A 432 -5.60 11.21 1.62
N HIS A 433 -4.47 11.51 2.27
CA HIS A 433 -4.32 11.32 3.70
C HIS A 433 -5.29 12.13 4.56
N ASN A 434 -5.93 13.18 4.01
CA ASN A 434 -7.03 13.83 4.70
C ASN A 434 -8.16 12.85 5.07
N TYR A 435 -8.41 11.83 4.25
CA TYR A 435 -9.39 10.78 4.53
C TYR A 435 -8.80 9.74 5.48
N PHE A 436 -7.64 9.18 5.12
CA PHE A 436 -6.93 8.13 5.85
C PHE A 436 -5.49 8.57 6.12
N PRO A 437 -5.11 9.05 7.31
CA PRO A 437 -5.80 8.83 8.57
C PRO A 437 -6.42 10.10 9.17
N MET A 438 -6.43 11.25 8.48
CA MET A 438 -6.76 12.52 9.19
C MET A 438 -8.22 12.63 9.61
N ILE A 439 -9.14 11.92 8.95
CA ILE A 439 -10.56 11.84 9.34
C ILE A 439 -10.90 10.44 9.87
N VAL A 440 -10.40 9.38 9.23
CA VAL A 440 -10.47 8.00 9.72
C VAL A 440 -9.18 7.73 10.50
N ASN A 441 -9.19 8.03 11.81
CA ASN A 441 -8.02 8.22 12.66
C ASN A 441 -7.43 6.90 13.16
N SER A 442 -6.82 6.11 12.28
CA SER A 442 -6.08 4.91 12.64
C SER A 442 -4.84 5.21 13.51
N ASP A 443 -4.38 4.18 14.25
CA ASP A 443 -3.17 4.28 15.07
C ASP A 443 -1.93 3.80 14.31
N GLU A 444 -1.27 4.72 13.61
CA GLU A 444 -0.05 4.42 12.88
C GLU A 444 1.14 4.05 13.79
N ARG A 445 1.09 4.34 15.09
CA ARG A 445 2.14 3.87 16.03
C ARG A 445 2.04 2.35 16.20
N GLN A 446 0.91 1.74 15.81
CA GLN A 446 0.72 0.30 15.77
C GLN A 446 0.72 -0.27 14.36
N TRP A 447 -0.04 0.34 13.44
CA TRP A 447 -0.43 -0.29 12.18
C TRP A 447 -0.22 0.63 10.98
N THR A 448 1.04 0.86 10.56
CA THR A 448 1.36 1.76 9.43
C THR A 448 0.59 1.50 8.16
N TRP A 449 0.25 0.24 7.86
CA TRP A 449 -0.50 -0.08 6.64
C TRP A 449 -1.92 0.50 6.61
N MET A 450 -2.54 0.79 7.76
CA MET A 450 -3.88 1.38 7.76
C MET A 450 -3.86 2.80 7.21
N ASP A 451 -2.79 3.53 7.48
CA ASP A 451 -2.61 4.90 7.03
C ASP A 451 -2.10 4.86 5.58
N GLU A 452 -0.99 4.16 5.36
CA GLU A 452 -0.27 4.17 4.08
C GLU A 452 -0.90 3.28 3.01
N GLY A 453 -1.44 2.12 3.40
CA GLY A 453 -1.94 1.08 2.51
C GLY A 453 -3.35 1.36 2.01
N LEU A 454 -4.25 1.78 2.91
CA LEU A 454 -5.61 2.24 2.52
C LEU A 454 -5.51 3.46 1.60
N ASN A 455 -4.65 4.42 1.95
CA ASN A 455 -4.42 5.60 1.13
C ASN A 455 -3.77 5.24 -0.21
N SER A 456 -2.79 4.33 -0.25
CA SER A 456 -2.17 3.87 -1.50
C SER A 456 -3.16 3.17 -2.45
N PHE A 457 -4.13 2.42 -1.91
CA PHE A 457 -5.20 1.84 -2.71
C PHE A 457 -6.09 2.91 -3.36
N MET A 458 -6.53 3.90 -2.56
CA MET A 458 -7.34 5.01 -3.05
C MET A 458 -6.56 5.91 -4.03
N GLN A 459 -5.27 6.13 -3.78
CA GLN A 459 -4.35 6.81 -4.68
C GLN A 459 -4.30 6.09 -6.03
N PHE A 460 -4.17 4.77 -6.04
CA PHE A 460 -4.16 4.00 -7.29
C PHE A 460 -5.43 4.25 -8.11
N LEU A 461 -6.62 4.22 -7.49
CA LEU A 461 -7.87 4.52 -8.18
C LEU A 461 -7.90 5.95 -8.74
N ALA A 462 -7.45 6.93 -7.96
CA ALA A 462 -7.39 8.33 -8.40
C ALA A 462 -6.37 8.54 -9.53
N GLU A 463 -5.20 7.91 -9.46
CA GLU A 463 -4.19 7.94 -10.51
C GLU A 463 -4.73 7.37 -11.83
N GLN A 464 -5.40 6.22 -11.79
CA GLN A 464 -6.00 5.62 -12.98
C GLN A 464 -7.16 6.46 -13.56
N ALA A 465 -7.76 7.34 -12.77
CA ALA A 465 -8.78 8.29 -13.24
C ALA A 465 -8.20 9.61 -13.80
N TRP A 466 -6.89 9.85 -13.67
CA TRP A 466 -6.26 11.10 -14.13
C TRP A 466 -6.07 11.15 -15.65
N GLU A 467 -5.55 10.09 -16.24
CA GLU A 467 -5.39 9.93 -17.69
C GLU A 467 -5.29 8.45 -18.07
N ASP A 468 -5.57 8.12 -19.32
CA ASP A 468 -5.40 6.76 -19.84
C ASP A 468 -3.96 6.26 -19.67
N HIS A 469 -3.82 5.00 -19.22
CA HIS A 469 -2.52 4.37 -18.99
C HIS A 469 -1.60 5.14 -18.02
N TYR A 470 -2.17 5.75 -16.98
CA TYR A 470 -1.38 6.38 -15.92
C TYR A 470 -0.35 5.38 -15.34
N PRO A 471 0.94 5.75 -15.26
CA PRO A 471 2.01 4.82 -14.88
C PRO A 471 2.12 4.65 -13.36
N SER A 472 1.06 4.13 -12.73
CA SER A 472 1.03 3.85 -11.29
C SER A 472 2.12 2.86 -10.90
N ARG A 473 2.86 3.17 -9.82
CA ARG A 473 3.95 2.33 -9.32
C ARG A 473 3.50 1.21 -8.39
N ARG A 474 2.26 1.29 -7.88
CA ARG A 474 1.66 0.39 -6.88
C ARG A 474 0.21 0.10 -7.27
N GLY A 475 -0.40 -0.94 -6.67
CA GLY A 475 -1.80 -1.31 -6.88
C GLY A 475 -1.97 -2.52 -7.80
N GLU A 476 -1.38 -2.51 -9.00
CA GLU A 476 -1.44 -3.69 -9.87
C GLU A 476 -0.69 -4.90 -9.29
N ALA A 477 -1.27 -6.09 -9.46
CA ALA A 477 -0.75 -7.36 -8.95
C ALA A 477 0.67 -7.68 -9.46
N ARG A 478 0.94 -7.47 -10.75
CA ARG A 478 2.27 -7.72 -11.33
C ARG A 478 3.41 -6.91 -10.71
N ASN A 479 3.11 -5.74 -10.13
CA ASN A 479 4.13 -4.84 -9.60
C ASN A 479 4.66 -5.26 -8.21
N ILE A 480 3.97 -6.17 -7.50
CA ILE A 480 4.40 -6.61 -6.16
C ILE A 480 5.21 -7.92 -6.17
N VAL A 481 5.24 -8.64 -7.30
CA VAL A 481 5.82 -9.99 -7.43
C VAL A 481 7.25 -10.08 -6.88
N ASP A 482 8.11 -9.10 -7.21
CA ASP A 482 9.50 -9.09 -6.74
C ASP A 482 9.63 -8.95 -5.23
N TYR A 483 8.73 -8.18 -4.61
CA TYR A 483 8.67 -8.10 -3.16
C TYR A 483 8.16 -9.41 -2.58
N MET A 484 7.06 -9.97 -3.11
CA MET A 484 6.41 -11.18 -2.60
C MET A 484 7.33 -12.42 -2.59
N LYS A 485 8.26 -12.55 -3.54
CA LYS A 485 9.27 -13.64 -3.54
C LYS A 485 10.50 -13.36 -2.68
N SER A 486 10.62 -12.16 -2.11
CA SER A 486 11.81 -11.77 -1.34
C SER A 486 11.88 -12.50 0.00
N ARG A 487 13.09 -12.89 0.42
CA ARG A 487 13.30 -13.43 1.78
C ARG A 487 13.40 -12.36 2.86
N ASN A 488 13.47 -11.08 2.46
CA ASN A 488 13.60 -9.95 3.37
C ASN A 488 12.24 -9.28 3.61
N GLN A 489 11.25 -10.05 4.06
CA GLN A 489 9.89 -9.58 4.30
C GLN A 489 9.45 -9.87 5.73
N VAL A 490 8.47 -9.10 6.18
CA VAL A 490 7.69 -9.34 7.41
C VAL A 490 6.21 -9.26 7.06
N PRO A 491 5.30 -9.85 7.85
CA PRO A 491 3.86 -9.68 7.66
C PRO A 491 3.45 -8.20 7.66
N VAL A 492 2.32 -7.86 7.03
CA VAL A 492 1.77 -6.49 7.06
C VAL A 492 1.36 -6.10 8.49
N MET A 493 0.91 -7.07 9.29
CA MET A 493 0.60 -6.92 10.71
C MET A 493 1.85 -6.85 11.61
N THR A 494 2.88 -6.14 11.17
CA THR A 494 4.11 -5.87 11.94
C THR A 494 4.04 -4.46 12.52
N ASN A 495 4.52 -4.27 13.75
CA ASN A 495 4.57 -2.94 14.35
C ASN A 495 5.44 -2.00 13.52
N SER A 496 4.99 -0.75 13.39
CA SER A 496 5.59 0.32 12.58
C SER A 496 7.09 0.53 12.78
N GLU A 497 7.59 0.37 14.01
CA GLU A 497 9.02 0.55 14.33
C GLU A 497 9.87 -0.70 14.00
N SER A 498 9.26 -1.77 13.48
CA SER A 498 9.91 -3.04 13.15
C SER A 498 9.72 -3.45 11.68
N VAL A 499 9.03 -2.63 10.89
CA VAL A 499 8.78 -2.92 9.48
C VAL A 499 10.08 -2.86 8.68
N THR A 500 10.42 -3.95 8.00
CA THR A 500 11.46 -3.96 6.99
C THR A 500 10.85 -3.65 5.62
N GLN A 501 11.60 -2.94 4.76
CA GLN A 501 11.11 -2.48 3.46
C GLN A 501 9.75 -1.75 3.54
N ARG A 502 9.64 -0.71 4.40
CA ARG A 502 8.40 0.06 4.68
C ARG A 502 7.59 0.37 3.41
N GLY A 503 8.25 0.87 2.37
CA GLY A 503 7.60 1.21 1.09
C GLY A 503 6.87 0.05 0.39
N ASN A 504 7.27 -1.20 0.61
CA ASN A 504 6.58 -2.37 0.08
C ASN A 504 5.58 -2.94 1.08
N ASN A 505 5.98 -3.10 2.35
CA ASN A 505 5.15 -3.72 3.39
C ASN A 505 3.92 -2.88 3.75
N ALA A 506 4.10 -1.57 3.95
CA ALA A 506 3.03 -0.70 4.44
C ALA A 506 2.19 -0.08 3.31
N TYR A 507 2.75 0.07 2.11
CA TYR A 507 2.07 0.73 0.99
C TYR A 507 1.69 -0.26 -0.11
N ALA A 508 2.70 -0.88 -0.74
CA ALA A 508 2.49 -1.61 -1.99
C ALA A 508 1.73 -2.92 -1.81
N LYS A 509 2.12 -3.76 -0.84
CA LYS A 509 1.46 -5.05 -0.57
C LYS A 509 -0.01 -4.86 -0.15
N PRO A 510 -0.37 -3.96 0.80
CA PRO A 510 -1.77 -3.73 1.15
C PRO A 510 -2.58 -3.13 -0.01
N ALA A 511 -2.03 -2.16 -0.74
CA ALA A 511 -2.72 -1.59 -1.91
C ALA A 511 -2.99 -2.64 -2.99
N THR A 512 -2.00 -3.49 -3.27
CA THR A 512 -2.15 -4.59 -4.21
C THR A 512 -3.13 -5.65 -3.69
N ALA A 513 -3.08 -6.01 -2.40
CA ALA A 513 -4.04 -6.93 -1.81
C ALA A 513 -5.47 -6.41 -1.98
N LEU A 514 -5.73 -5.14 -1.64
CA LEU A 514 -7.05 -4.53 -1.79
C LEU A 514 -7.50 -4.46 -3.26
N ASN A 515 -6.59 -4.22 -4.18
CA ASN A 515 -6.90 -4.23 -5.61
C ASN A 515 -7.20 -5.65 -6.12
N VAL A 516 -6.47 -6.68 -5.68
CA VAL A 516 -6.78 -8.10 -5.98
C VAL A 516 -8.14 -8.49 -5.38
N LEU A 517 -8.40 -8.06 -4.14
CA LEU A 517 -9.69 -8.30 -3.47
C LEU A 517 -10.84 -7.66 -4.27
N ARG A 518 -10.65 -6.44 -4.78
CA ARG A 518 -11.62 -5.69 -5.58
C ARG A 518 -11.84 -6.27 -6.98
N GLU A 519 -10.78 -6.52 -7.74
CA GLU A 519 -10.89 -6.87 -9.16
C GLU A 519 -11.08 -8.37 -9.37
N THR A 520 -10.53 -9.21 -8.48
CA THR A 520 -10.41 -10.66 -8.69
C THR A 520 -11.32 -11.48 -7.79
N VAL A 521 -11.52 -11.07 -6.52
CA VAL A 521 -12.22 -11.88 -5.51
C VAL A 521 -13.68 -11.46 -5.32
N LEU A 522 -13.93 -10.19 -4.97
CA LEU A 522 -15.28 -9.68 -4.66
C LEU A 522 -15.98 -9.07 -5.88
N GLY A 523 -15.22 -8.48 -6.80
CA GLY A 523 -15.75 -7.55 -7.79
C GLY A 523 -15.99 -6.15 -7.21
N ARG A 524 -16.07 -5.17 -8.11
CA ARG A 524 -16.12 -3.74 -7.76
C ARG A 524 -17.34 -3.36 -6.93
N ASP A 525 -18.52 -3.88 -7.26
CA ASP A 525 -19.77 -3.47 -6.61
C ASP A 525 -19.78 -3.81 -5.10
N LEU A 526 -19.40 -5.05 -4.74
CA LEU A 526 -19.34 -5.49 -3.34
C LEU A 526 -18.18 -4.82 -2.60
N PHE A 527 -17.00 -4.75 -3.23
CA PHE A 527 -15.83 -4.13 -2.61
C PHE A 527 -16.04 -2.64 -2.34
N ASP A 528 -16.48 -1.89 -3.35
CA ASP A 528 -16.63 -0.43 -3.25
C ASP A 528 -17.70 -0.07 -2.20
N PHE A 529 -18.79 -0.85 -2.14
CA PHE A 529 -19.81 -0.69 -1.10
C PHE A 529 -19.23 -0.95 0.30
N ALA A 530 -18.48 -2.04 0.49
CA ALA A 530 -17.93 -2.42 1.77
C ALA A 530 -16.83 -1.45 2.27
N PHE A 531 -15.92 -1.04 1.37
CA PHE A 531 -14.88 -0.06 1.68
C PHE A 531 -15.51 1.29 2.06
N ARG A 532 -16.55 1.71 1.32
CA ARG A 532 -17.30 2.93 1.65
C ARG A 532 -18.01 2.83 2.99
N ALA A 533 -18.61 1.68 3.31
CA ALA A 533 -19.23 1.44 4.60
C ALA A 533 -18.22 1.57 5.76
N TYR A 534 -17.00 1.04 5.61
CA TYR A 534 -15.91 1.22 6.57
C TYR A 534 -15.57 2.70 6.77
N ALA A 535 -15.31 3.42 5.67
CA ALA A 535 -14.97 4.83 5.73
C ALA A 535 -16.05 5.67 6.43
N GLN A 536 -17.33 5.38 6.16
CA GLN A 536 -18.47 6.08 6.78
C GLN A 536 -18.63 5.74 8.26
N ARG A 537 -18.54 4.45 8.64
CA ARG A 537 -18.61 4.01 10.04
C ARG A 537 -17.58 4.72 10.91
N TRP A 538 -16.35 4.83 10.38
CA TRP A 538 -15.18 5.33 11.11
C TRP A 538 -14.82 6.79 10.81
N LYS A 539 -15.64 7.53 10.08
CA LYS A 539 -15.49 8.97 9.89
C LYS A 539 -15.45 9.69 11.26
N PHE A 540 -14.36 10.43 11.50
CA PHE A 540 -14.02 11.10 12.75
C PHE A 540 -13.87 10.19 13.97
N LYS A 541 -13.47 8.93 13.74
CA LYS A 541 -13.26 7.90 14.77
C LYS A 541 -11.95 7.14 14.56
N ARG A 542 -11.59 6.28 15.52
CA ARG A 542 -10.32 5.53 15.56
C ARG A 542 -10.52 4.01 15.34
N PRO A 543 -10.47 3.53 14.08
CA PRO A 543 -10.55 2.10 13.78
C PRO A 543 -9.23 1.37 14.11
N THR A 544 -9.35 0.07 14.31
CA THR A 544 -8.25 -0.91 14.33
C THR A 544 -8.34 -1.83 13.11
N PRO A 545 -7.29 -2.63 12.80
CA PRO A 545 -7.35 -3.61 11.71
C PRO A 545 -8.56 -4.53 11.75
N ALA A 546 -8.96 -4.96 12.95
CA ALA A 546 -10.10 -5.85 13.14
C ALA A 546 -11.43 -5.20 12.71
N ASP A 547 -11.57 -3.88 12.89
CA ASP A 547 -12.77 -3.15 12.48
C ASP A 547 -12.86 -3.04 10.95
N PHE A 548 -11.71 -2.91 10.27
CA PHE A 548 -11.63 -2.94 8.82
C PHE A 548 -11.99 -4.32 8.28
N PHE A 549 -11.33 -5.39 8.74
CA PHE A 549 -11.58 -6.76 8.26
C PHE A 549 -13.05 -7.16 8.44
N ARG A 550 -13.61 -6.95 9.64
CA ARG A 550 -15.01 -7.24 9.91
C ARG A 550 -15.98 -6.41 9.09
N THR A 551 -15.69 -5.13 8.85
CA THR A 551 -16.56 -4.32 8.00
C THR A 551 -16.54 -4.80 6.56
N MET A 552 -15.37 -5.17 6.04
CA MET A 552 -15.25 -5.68 4.68
C MET A 552 -16.04 -6.99 4.51
N GLU A 553 -16.02 -7.89 5.48
CA GLU A 553 -16.80 -9.14 5.46
C GLU A 553 -18.30 -8.91 5.64
N ASP A 554 -18.69 -8.15 6.68
CA ASP A 554 -20.08 -7.83 7.00
C ASP A 554 -20.81 -7.15 5.83
N ALA A 555 -20.17 -6.15 5.22
CA ALA A 555 -20.79 -5.37 4.15
C ALA A 555 -20.71 -6.04 2.77
N SER A 556 -19.75 -6.94 2.53
CA SER A 556 -19.66 -7.71 1.28
C SER A 556 -20.43 -9.03 1.32
N GLY A 557 -20.75 -9.55 2.51
CA GLY A 557 -21.38 -10.86 2.70
C GLY A 557 -20.48 -12.05 2.33
N THR A 558 -19.15 -11.85 2.37
CA THR A 558 -18.15 -12.87 1.99
C THR A 558 -17.20 -13.12 3.15
N ASP A 559 -16.86 -14.39 3.41
CA ASP A 559 -15.80 -14.78 4.35
C ASP A 559 -14.44 -14.51 3.70
N LEU A 560 -13.65 -13.62 4.32
CA LEU A 560 -12.37 -13.15 3.81
C LEU A 560 -11.22 -13.54 4.76
N ASP A 561 -11.47 -14.41 5.75
CA ASP A 561 -10.48 -14.76 6.76
C ASP A 561 -9.23 -15.40 6.14
N TRP A 562 -9.41 -16.24 5.11
CA TRP A 562 -8.30 -16.81 4.34
C TRP A 562 -7.47 -15.73 3.64
N PHE A 563 -8.13 -14.68 3.14
CA PHE A 563 -7.51 -13.59 2.40
C PHE A 563 -6.69 -12.71 3.35
N TRP A 564 -7.29 -12.27 4.44
CA TRP A 564 -6.64 -11.48 5.49
C TRP A 564 -5.48 -12.25 6.11
N ARG A 565 -5.68 -13.53 6.46
CA ARG A 565 -4.62 -14.40 6.98
C ARG A 565 -3.43 -14.45 6.04
N GLY A 566 -3.67 -14.80 4.78
CA GLY A 566 -2.62 -14.92 3.77
C GLY A 566 -1.88 -13.61 3.52
N TRP A 567 -2.59 -12.54 3.14
CA TRP A 567 -1.99 -11.28 2.74
C TRP A 567 -1.41 -10.48 3.90
N PHE A 568 -2.04 -10.49 5.09
CA PHE A 568 -1.69 -9.58 6.18
C PHE A 568 -0.89 -10.22 7.31
N TYR A 569 -1.17 -11.48 7.64
CA TYR A 569 -0.53 -12.18 8.77
C TYR A 569 0.63 -13.09 8.39
N THR A 570 0.88 -13.31 7.09
CA THR A 570 1.98 -14.15 6.62
C THR A 570 2.90 -13.44 5.61
N THR A 571 4.00 -14.11 5.27
CA THR A 571 4.87 -13.79 4.14
C THR A 571 4.72 -14.79 2.99
N ASP A 572 3.63 -15.56 2.97
CA ASP A 572 3.30 -16.46 1.86
C ASP A 572 3.09 -15.62 0.58
N HIS A 573 3.29 -16.23 -0.58
CA HIS A 573 3.11 -15.59 -1.88
C HIS A 573 2.37 -16.52 -2.86
N VAL A 574 1.81 -15.95 -3.92
CA VAL A 574 1.14 -16.75 -4.95
C VAL A 574 2.19 -17.38 -5.87
N ASP A 575 2.10 -18.69 -6.02
CA ASP A 575 2.81 -19.48 -7.04
C ASP A 575 1.98 -20.76 -7.23
N VAL A 576 1.18 -20.79 -8.31
CA VAL A 576 0.26 -21.89 -8.63
C VAL A 576 0.72 -22.59 -9.91
N SER A 577 1.31 -23.77 -9.71
CA SER A 577 1.77 -24.65 -10.78
C SER A 577 0.64 -25.48 -11.37
N VAL A 578 0.57 -25.54 -12.71
CA VAL A 578 -0.15 -26.60 -13.43
C VAL A 578 0.79 -27.81 -13.50
N ASP A 579 0.54 -28.79 -12.63
CA ASP A 579 1.42 -29.94 -12.44
C ASP A 579 1.27 -30.99 -13.54
N GLY A 580 0.04 -31.18 -14.03
CA GLY A 580 -0.26 -32.20 -15.04
C GLY A 580 -1.73 -32.20 -15.46
N ILE A 581 -1.98 -32.72 -16.66
CA ILE A 581 -3.33 -32.90 -17.21
C ILE A 581 -3.44 -34.33 -17.73
N SER A 582 -4.48 -35.05 -17.28
CA SER A 582 -4.85 -36.37 -17.78
C SER A 582 -6.19 -36.30 -18.50
N GLU A 583 -6.22 -36.69 -19.77
CA GLU A 583 -7.44 -36.76 -20.56
C GLU A 583 -8.10 -38.14 -20.43
N TYR A 584 -9.41 -38.13 -20.28
CA TYR A 584 -10.28 -39.30 -20.28
C TYR A 584 -11.46 -39.05 -21.19
N THR A 585 -11.94 -40.11 -21.83
CA THR A 585 -13.24 -40.14 -22.50
C THR A 585 -14.06 -41.27 -21.91
N VAL A 586 -15.39 -41.17 -21.98
CA VAL A 586 -16.27 -42.26 -21.56
C VAL A 586 -16.15 -43.39 -22.59
N GLY A 587 -15.62 -44.55 -22.17
CA GLY A 587 -15.54 -45.72 -23.02
C GLY A 587 -16.93 -46.16 -23.46
N THR A 588 -17.13 -46.33 -24.76
CA THR A 588 -18.41 -46.69 -25.39
C THR A 588 -18.84 -48.12 -25.09
N LYS A 589 -17.89 -48.95 -24.63
CA LYS A 589 -17.98 -50.41 -24.51
C LYS A 589 -18.17 -51.15 -25.84
N ASP A 590 -18.35 -50.45 -26.95
CA ASP A 590 -18.49 -51.02 -28.29
C ASP A 590 -17.13 -51.57 -28.76
N PRO A 591 -16.98 -52.88 -28.97
CA PRO A 591 -15.70 -53.47 -29.29
C PRO A 591 -15.12 -52.96 -30.62
N GLU A 592 -15.95 -52.50 -31.56
CA GLU A 592 -15.49 -51.89 -32.81
C GLU A 592 -14.78 -50.57 -32.55
N ILE A 593 -15.34 -49.73 -31.68
CA ILE A 593 -14.78 -48.43 -31.31
C ILE A 593 -13.56 -48.62 -30.39
N GLU A 594 -13.70 -49.45 -29.35
CA GLU A 594 -12.68 -49.63 -28.31
C GLU A 594 -11.41 -50.29 -28.87
N LYS A 595 -11.51 -51.31 -29.72
CA LYS A 595 -10.33 -51.98 -30.29
C LYS A 595 -9.66 -51.12 -31.37
N ALA A 596 -10.44 -50.40 -32.19
CA ALA A 596 -9.88 -49.44 -33.14
C ALA A 596 -9.11 -48.32 -32.42
N TRP A 597 -9.67 -47.79 -31.32
CA TRP A 597 -8.99 -46.79 -30.49
C TRP A 597 -7.70 -47.35 -29.86
N LYS A 598 -7.73 -48.56 -29.28
CA LYS A 598 -6.52 -49.20 -28.72
C LYS A 598 -5.44 -49.44 -29.78
N LYS A 599 -5.85 -49.83 -30.99
CA LYS A 599 -4.92 -49.98 -32.12
C LYS A 599 -4.27 -48.65 -32.46
N ALA A 600 -5.06 -47.58 -32.58
CA ALA A 600 -4.53 -46.25 -32.86
C ALA A 600 -3.53 -45.78 -31.79
N GLN A 601 -3.78 -46.08 -30.50
CA GLN A 601 -2.83 -45.79 -29.42
C GLN A 601 -1.54 -46.61 -29.54
N HIS A 602 -1.64 -47.91 -29.82
CA HIS A 602 -0.47 -48.77 -30.04
C HIS A 602 0.34 -48.32 -31.26
N ASP A 603 -0.30 -47.89 -32.35
CA ASP A 603 0.38 -47.40 -33.55
C ASP A 603 1.15 -46.07 -33.31
N LEU A 604 0.83 -45.32 -32.24
CA LEU A 604 1.57 -44.13 -31.82
C LEU A 604 2.84 -44.48 -31.01
N GLU A 605 2.96 -45.71 -30.52
CA GLU A 605 4.15 -46.13 -29.78
C GLU A 605 5.38 -46.09 -30.72
N PRO A 606 6.54 -45.60 -30.24
CA PRO A 606 7.72 -45.51 -31.08
C PRO A 606 8.15 -46.90 -31.54
N VAL A 607 8.26 -47.06 -32.86
CA VAL A 607 8.78 -48.30 -33.47
C VAL A 607 10.12 -48.64 -32.82
N SER A 608 10.29 -49.90 -32.40
CA SER A 608 11.50 -50.32 -31.70
C SER A 608 12.75 -50.07 -32.56
N VAL A 609 13.88 -49.72 -31.94
CA VAL A 609 15.16 -49.54 -32.67
C VAL A 609 15.53 -50.81 -33.44
N THR A 610 15.16 -51.98 -32.91
CA THR A 610 15.34 -53.26 -33.59
C THR A 610 14.54 -53.32 -34.89
N ASP A 611 13.25 -52.97 -34.87
CA ASP A 611 12.40 -52.99 -36.05
C ASP A 611 12.83 -51.94 -37.07
N GLN A 612 13.20 -50.74 -36.62
CA GLN A 612 13.77 -49.69 -37.48
C GLN A 612 15.02 -50.17 -38.21
N ARG A 613 15.94 -50.86 -37.52
CA ARG A 613 17.18 -51.37 -38.12
C ARG A 613 16.96 -52.57 -39.04
N ASN A 614 15.98 -53.41 -38.71
CA ASN A 614 15.63 -54.60 -39.49
C ASN A 614 14.80 -54.26 -40.74
N GLN A 615 14.19 -53.08 -40.80
CA GLN A 615 13.34 -52.65 -41.90
C GLN A 615 14.14 -52.65 -43.22
N GLY A 616 13.74 -53.51 -44.15
CA GLY A 616 14.35 -53.62 -45.48
C GLY A 616 15.72 -54.31 -45.52
N THR A 617 16.28 -54.71 -44.38
CA THR A 617 17.63 -55.29 -44.29
C THR A 617 17.63 -56.73 -43.79
N LEU A 618 16.66 -57.12 -42.96
CA LEU A 618 16.55 -58.47 -42.41
C LEU A 618 15.63 -59.33 -43.29
N PRO A 619 16.15 -60.36 -43.98
CA PRO A 619 15.30 -61.29 -44.74
C PRO A 619 14.39 -62.07 -43.78
N ARG A 620 13.06 -62.03 -43.99
CA ARG A 620 12.13 -62.84 -43.20
C ARG A 620 11.83 -64.16 -43.90
N ARG A 621 11.70 -65.23 -43.11
CA ARG A 621 11.41 -66.57 -43.65
C ARG A 621 10.03 -66.67 -44.32
N VAL A 622 9.04 -65.93 -43.80
CA VAL A 622 7.69 -65.82 -44.36
C VAL A 622 7.63 -65.06 -45.69
N ASP A 623 8.66 -64.27 -46.01
CA ASP A 623 8.75 -63.57 -47.30
C ASP A 623 9.19 -64.53 -48.42
N SER A 624 10.02 -65.54 -48.10
CA SER A 624 10.45 -66.58 -49.04
C SER A 624 9.55 -67.81 -49.06
N HIS A 625 8.64 -67.95 -48.08
CA HIS A 625 7.71 -69.06 -47.93
C HIS A 625 6.32 -68.53 -47.55
N PRO A 626 5.55 -67.97 -48.51
CA PRO A 626 4.26 -67.36 -48.24
C PRO A 626 3.22 -68.30 -47.63
N GLU A 627 3.35 -69.61 -47.83
CA GLU A 627 2.49 -70.65 -47.24
C GLU A 627 2.59 -70.72 -45.71
N LEU A 628 3.62 -70.11 -45.11
CA LEU A 628 3.76 -69.98 -43.67
C LEU A 628 2.91 -68.85 -43.09
N LYS A 629 2.29 -68.00 -43.92
CA LYS A 629 1.33 -66.99 -43.46
C LYS A 629 0.02 -67.68 -43.07
N ASP A 630 -0.48 -67.37 -41.89
CA ASP A 630 -1.73 -67.91 -41.36
C ASP A 630 -2.69 -66.80 -40.88
N PHE A 631 -3.75 -67.19 -40.19
CA PHE A 631 -4.74 -66.30 -39.60
C PHE A 631 -4.12 -65.15 -38.79
N TYR A 632 -3.04 -65.39 -38.05
CA TYR A 632 -2.40 -64.40 -37.18
C TYR A 632 -1.46 -63.44 -37.94
N ASN A 633 -1.19 -63.69 -39.21
CA ASN A 633 -0.49 -62.74 -40.07
C ASN A 633 -1.41 -61.65 -40.63
N GLU A 634 -2.73 -61.89 -40.64
CA GLU A 634 -3.75 -60.92 -41.10
C GLU A 634 -4.60 -60.37 -39.94
N HIS A 635 -4.59 -61.03 -38.78
CA HIS A 635 -5.33 -60.63 -37.59
C HIS A 635 -4.41 -60.45 -36.38
N ASP A 636 -4.49 -59.28 -35.77
CA ASP A 636 -3.73 -58.92 -34.58
C ASP A 636 -4.61 -58.88 -33.32
N ALA A 637 -4.01 -58.47 -32.19
CA ALA A 637 -4.70 -58.33 -30.92
C ALA A 637 -5.89 -57.33 -30.95
N PHE A 638 -5.99 -56.50 -31.98
CA PHE A 638 -7.02 -55.48 -32.15
C PHE A 638 -8.15 -55.92 -33.09
N THR A 639 -8.07 -57.11 -33.67
CA THR A 639 -9.16 -57.68 -34.48
C THR A 639 -10.39 -57.96 -33.61
N VAL A 640 -11.57 -57.46 -34.03
CA VAL A 640 -12.84 -57.64 -33.30
C VAL A 640 -13.44 -59.02 -33.57
N THR A 641 -13.75 -59.75 -32.50
CA THR A 641 -14.33 -61.09 -32.60
C THR A 641 -15.84 -61.07 -32.38
N ASN A 642 -16.55 -62.09 -32.87
CA ASN A 642 -17.98 -62.26 -32.59
C ASN A 642 -18.29 -62.41 -31.09
N ARG A 643 -17.36 -62.98 -30.32
CA ARG A 643 -17.48 -63.06 -28.86
C ARG A 643 -17.51 -61.67 -28.22
N ASP A 644 -16.70 -60.73 -28.72
CA ASP A 644 -16.67 -59.36 -28.21
C ASP A 644 -18.00 -58.65 -28.46
N ARG A 645 -18.55 -58.78 -29.68
CA ARG A 645 -19.85 -58.20 -30.06
C ARG A 645 -21.01 -58.73 -29.22
N ASN A 646 -21.06 -60.04 -28.99
CA ASN A 646 -22.11 -60.65 -28.16
C ASN A 646 -22.05 -60.15 -26.72
N LYS A 647 -20.84 -60.08 -26.14
CA LYS A 647 -20.64 -59.55 -24.78
C LYS A 647 -21.10 -58.11 -24.64
N TYR A 648 -20.88 -57.27 -25.66
CA TYR A 648 -21.35 -55.89 -25.69
C TYR A 648 -22.88 -55.79 -25.75
N ASN A 649 -23.51 -56.57 -26.63
CA ASN A 649 -24.97 -56.57 -26.78
C ASN A 649 -25.69 -57.01 -25.49
N GLU A 650 -25.18 -58.05 -24.83
CA GLU A 650 -25.67 -58.48 -23.51
C GLU A 650 -25.54 -57.35 -22.48
N ALA A 651 -24.37 -56.75 -22.37
CA ALA A 651 -24.12 -55.66 -21.43
C ALA A 651 -24.96 -54.40 -21.69
N LEU A 652 -25.34 -54.11 -22.94
CA LEU A 652 -26.24 -53.00 -23.28
C LEU A 652 -27.71 -53.29 -22.95
N GLY A 653 -28.11 -54.57 -22.95
CA GLY A 653 -29.46 -55.00 -22.61
C GLY A 653 -29.81 -54.75 -21.14
N ASP A 654 -28.79 -54.76 -20.28
CA ASP A 654 -28.91 -54.59 -18.82
C ASP A 654 -28.87 -53.12 -18.35
N LEU A 655 -28.67 -52.15 -19.26
CA LEU A 655 -28.55 -50.73 -18.92
C LEU A 655 -29.88 -49.96 -19.11
N ASP A 656 -30.12 -49.00 -18.22
CA ASP A 656 -31.21 -48.02 -18.34
C ASP A 656 -30.95 -47.04 -19.49
N ASP A 657 -32.00 -46.34 -19.94
CA ASP A 657 -31.89 -45.35 -21.03
C ASP A 657 -30.88 -44.22 -20.74
N TRP A 658 -30.84 -43.74 -19.49
CA TRP A 658 -29.91 -42.67 -19.11
C TRP A 658 -28.45 -43.16 -19.09
N GLU A 659 -28.19 -44.41 -18.70
CA GLU A 659 -26.85 -45.01 -18.74
C GLU A 659 -26.38 -45.23 -20.17
N ARG A 660 -27.28 -45.68 -21.05
CA ARG A 660 -27.00 -45.84 -22.50
C ARG A 660 -26.72 -44.49 -23.17
N ASN A 661 -27.41 -43.43 -22.75
CA ASN A 661 -27.17 -42.08 -23.28
C ASN A 661 -25.83 -41.51 -22.80
N LEU A 662 -25.40 -41.79 -21.57
CA LEU A 662 -24.10 -41.38 -21.04
C LEU A 662 -22.94 -41.99 -21.86
N LEU A 663 -23.05 -43.25 -22.28
CA LEU A 663 -22.05 -43.90 -23.15
C LEU A 663 -21.94 -43.27 -24.56
N LYS A 664 -22.93 -42.44 -24.95
CA LYS A 664 -22.99 -41.76 -26.25
C LYS A 664 -22.67 -40.27 -26.17
N GLU A 665 -22.44 -39.72 -24.97
CA GLU A 665 -22.32 -38.29 -24.76
C GLU A 665 -21.05 -37.69 -25.39
N GLY A 666 -19.99 -38.51 -25.52
CA GLY A 666 -18.77 -38.14 -26.24
C GLY A 666 -17.94 -37.02 -25.59
N LYS A 667 -18.21 -36.68 -24.32
CA LYS A 667 -17.48 -35.64 -23.59
C LYS A 667 -16.02 -36.02 -23.36
N HIS A 668 -15.18 -34.99 -23.29
CA HIS A 668 -13.79 -35.09 -22.87
C HIS A 668 -13.68 -34.64 -21.41
N LEU A 669 -13.05 -35.46 -20.57
CA LEU A 669 -12.89 -35.26 -19.14
C LEU A 669 -11.40 -35.07 -18.85
N TYR A 670 -11.03 -33.91 -18.32
CA TYR A 670 -9.65 -33.58 -17.98
C TYR A 670 -9.49 -33.50 -16.47
N LEU A 671 -8.60 -34.33 -15.92
CA LEU A 671 -8.11 -34.15 -14.55
C LEU A 671 -6.89 -33.24 -14.60
N VAL A 672 -7.02 -32.04 -14.04
CA VAL A 672 -5.96 -31.04 -13.97
C VAL A 672 -5.46 -30.93 -12.54
N ASP A 673 -4.19 -31.24 -12.34
CA ASP A 673 -3.51 -31.13 -11.06
C ASP A 673 -2.91 -29.73 -10.89
N PHE A 674 -3.21 -29.09 -9.76
CA PHE A 674 -2.64 -27.80 -9.37
C PHE A 674 -1.85 -27.92 -8.07
N GLY A 675 -0.66 -27.33 -8.05
CA GLY A 675 0.19 -27.21 -6.86
C GLY A 675 0.27 -25.77 -6.37
N ASN A 676 -0.01 -25.52 -5.10
CA ASN A 676 0.25 -24.24 -4.43
C ASN A 676 1.66 -24.28 -3.82
N VAL A 677 2.63 -23.72 -4.54
CA VAL A 677 4.05 -23.75 -4.20
C VAL A 677 4.40 -22.62 -3.23
N GLY A 678 3.82 -21.43 -3.43
CA GLY A 678 4.12 -20.23 -2.66
C GLY A 678 3.39 -20.13 -1.31
N GLY A 679 2.40 -21.00 -1.09
CA GLY A 679 1.67 -21.16 0.18
C GLY A 679 0.43 -20.26 0.32
N LEU A 680 0.35 -19.17 -0.46
CA LEU A 680 -0.78 -18.25 -0.44
C LEU A 680 -1.92 -18.81 -1.30
N VAL A 681 -3.01 -19.22 -0.65
CA VAL A 681 -4.20 -19.68 -1.37
C VAL A 681 -4.82 -18.53 -2.17
N THR A 682 -5.31 -18.84 -3.37
CA THR A 682 -5.85 -17.86 -4.32
C THR A 682 -6.89 -18.54 -5.23
N PRO A 683 -7.85 -17.80 -5.83
CA PRO A 683 -8.71 -18.34 -6.88
C PRO A 683 -7.91 -18.88 -8.08
N LEU A 684 -8.45 -19.91 -8.75
CA LEU A 684 -7.92 -20.38 -10.03
C LEU A 684 -8.65 -19.67 -11.17
N ILE A 685 -7.91 -19.09 -12.10
CA ILE A 685 -8.42 -18.34 -13.25
C ILE A 685 -7.86 -19.04 -14.48
N LEU A 686 -8.68 -19.88 -15.10
CA LEU A 686 -8.24 -20.81 -16.14
C LEU A 686 -8.69 -20.32 -17.50
N ASP A 687 -7.74 -19.88 -18.34
CA ASP A 687 -8.00 -19.70 -19.77
C ASP A 687 -7.84 -21.06 -20.47
N ILE A 688 -8.93 -21.55 -21.05
CA ILE A 688 -9.03 -22.87 -21.66
C ILE A 688 -9.24 -22.69 -23.17
N THR A 689 -8.37 -23.31 -23.97
CA THR A 689 -8.48 -23.33 -25.44
C THR A 689 -8.87 -24.73 -25.92
N LEU A 690 -9.92 -24.81 -26.73
CA LEU A 690 -10.40 -26.05 -27.35
C LEU A 690 -9.80 -26.26 -28.75
N ALA A 691 -9.89 -27.47 -29.28
CA ALA A 691 -9.36 -27.85 -30.60
C ALA A 691 -9.93 -27.01 -31.76
N SER A 692 -11.17 -26.51 -31.65
CA SER A 692 -11.75 -25.56 -32.61
C SER A 692 -11.10 -24.17 -32.60
N GLY A 693 -10.28 -23.86 -31.60
CA GLY A 693 -9.73 -22.52 -31.35
C GLY A 693 -10.63 -21.65 -30.46
N LYS A 694 -11.81 -22.14 -30.03
CA LYS A 694 -12.65 -21.44 -29.05
C LYS A 694 -11.94 -21.36 -27.70
N THR A 695 -11.98 -20.18 -27.09
CA THR A 695 -11.46 -19.94 -25.74
C THR A 695 -12.58 -19.54 -24.77
N TYR A 696 -12.42 -19.91 -23.50
CA TYR A 696 -13.26 -19.40 -22.41
C TYR A 696 -12.48 -19.38 -21.10
N VAL A 697 -12.92 -18.53 -20.17
CA VAL A 697 -12.32 -18.42 -18.83
C VAL A 697 -13.22 -19.09 -17.81
N GLU A 698 -12.66 -20.02 -17.04
CA GLU A 698 -13.30 -20.62 -15.86
C GLU A 698 -12.66 -20.04 -14.59
N ARG A 699 -13.48 -19.47 -13.70
CA ARG A 699 -13.04 -18.92 -12.41
C ARG A 699 -13.48 -19.84 -11.28
N ILE A 700 -12.53 -20.39 -10.55
CA ILE A 700 -12.76 -21.27 -9.41
C ILE A 700 -12.37 -20.52 -8.13
N PRO A 701 -13.26 -20.40 -7.14
CA PRO A 701 -12.98 -19.72 -5.88
C PRO A 701 -11.81 -20.33 -5.10
N ALA A 702 -11.19 -19.55 -4.21
CA ALA A 702 -10.03 -19.98 -3.41
C ALA A 702 -10.35 -21.18 -2.50
N GLU A 703 -11.60 -21.39 -2.13
CA GLU A 703 -12.11 -22.49 -1.31
C GLU A 703 -11.87 -23.88 -1.94
N VAL A 704 -11.43 -23.94 -3.20
CA VAL A 704 -10.87 -25.15 -3.80
C VAL A 704 -9.76 -25.76 -2.96
N TRP A 705 -8.99 -24.94 -2.25
CA TRP A 705 -7.85 -25.31 -1.41
C TRP A 705 -8.21 -25.80 0.00
N ARG A 706 -9.50 -25.75 0.42
CA ARG A 706 -9.90 -25.92 1.84
C ARG A 706 -9.56 -27.26 2.48
N TYR A 707 -9.53 -28.35 1.72
CA TYR A 707 -9.19 -29.68 2.26
C TYR A 707 -7.71 -30.02 2.11
N ASN A 708 -7.03 -29.38 1.16
CA ASN A 708 -5.60 -29.53 0.95
C ASN A 708 -5.04 -28.23 0.36
N PRO A 709 -4.39 -27.39 1.17
CA PRO A 709 -3.89 -26.09 0.73
C PRO A 709 -2.67 -26.18 -0.18
N LYS A 710 -2.10 -27.39 -0.36
CA LYS A 710 -0.86 -27.60 -1.14
C LYS A 710 -1.11 -28.16 -2.53
N LYS A 711 -2.10 -29.04 -2.69
CA LYS A 711 -2.36 -29.71 -3.98
C LYS A 711 -3.81 -30.11 -4.12
N ILE A 712 -4.37 -29.87 -5.30
CA ILE A 712 -5.74 -30.23 -5.66
C ILE A 712 -5.78 -30.76 -7.11
N THR A 713 -6.84 -31.51 -7.41
CA THR A 713 -7.16 -31.96 -8.77
C THR A 713 -8.54 -31.44 -9.13
N LYS A 714 -8.70 -30.85 -10.32
CA LYS A 714 -9.99 -30.39 -10.84
C LYS A 714 -10.37 -31.16 -12.09
N LEU A 715 -11.64 -31.58 -12.13
CA LEU A 715 -12.26 -32.13 -13.31
C LEU A 715 -12.78 -30.97 -14.16
N ILE A 716 -12.33 -30.91 -15.42
CA ILE A 716 -12.84 -30.02 -16.46
C ILE A 716 -13.52 -30.91 -17.51
N VAL A 717 -14.75 -30.57 -17.90
CA VAL A 717 -15.52 -31.35 -18.88
C VAL A 717 -15.78 -30.47 -20.11
N THR A 718 -15.44 -30.97 -21.30
CA THR A 718 -15.55 -30.22 -22.55
C THR A 718 -16.23 -31.04 -23.64
N ASP A 719 -16.83 -30.33 -24.60
CA ASP A 719 -17.47 -30.92 -25.79
C ASP A 719 -16.46 -31.32 -26.87
N GLU A 720 -15.27 -30.74 -26.82
CA GLU A 720 -14.17 -30.92 -27.78
C GLU A 720 -12.86 -31.09 -27.02
N PRO A 721 -11.81 -31.67 -27.63
CA PRO A 721 -10.52 -31.77 -26.99
C PRO A 721 -9.96 -30.42 -26.55
N MET A 722 -9.47 -30.33 -25.32
CA MET A 722 -8.72 -29.19 -24.80
C MET A 722 -7.27 -29.27 -25.31
N VAL A 723 -6.78 -28.18 -25.89
CA VAL A 723 -5.42 -28.10 -26.46
C VAL A 723 -4.49 -27.18 -25.68
N ALA A 724 -5.03 -26.28 -24.84
CA ALA A 724 -4.23 -25.47 -23.94
C ALA A 724 -5.03 -25.06 -22.70
N LEU A 725 -4.30 -24.90 -21.59
CA LEU A 725 -4.79 -24.30 -20.35
C LEU A 725 -3.71 -23.35 -19.81
N THR A 726 -4.10 -22.14 -19.40
CA THR A 726 -3.22 -21.18 -18.70
C THR A 726 -3.89 -20.67 -17.43
N GLN A 727 -3.24 -20.88 -16.29
CA GLN A 727 -3.63 -20.30 -15.00
C GLN A 727 -3.17 -18.83 -14.91
N ASP A 728 -4.04 -17.98 -14.38
CA ASP A 728 -3.83 -16.54 -14.21
C ASP A 728 -3.33 -15.84 -15.50
N PRO A 729 -4.08 -15.94 -16.62
CA PRO A 729 -3.65 -15.47 -17.94
C PRO A 729 -3.40 -13.95 -18.00
N ASN A 730 -4.03 -13.18 -17.11
CA ASN A 730 -3.94 -11.72 -17.07
C ASN A 730 -3.10 -11.19 -15.88
N TRP A 731 -2.48 -12.09 -15.10
CA TRP A 731 -1.68 -11.76 -13.92
C TRP A 731 -2.44 -10.98 -12.84
N GLU A 732 -3.66 -11.42 -12.56
CA GLU A 732 -4.61 -10.82 -11.62
C GLU A 732 -4.33 -11.22 -10.16
N THR A 733 -3.51 -12.24 -9.92
CA THR A 733 -3.30 -12.81 -8.57
C THR A 733 -1.93 -12.52 -7.94
N ALA A 734 -1.02 -11.90 -8.69
CA ALA A 734 0.38 -11.67 -8.33
C ALA A 734 1.20 -12.98 -8.21
N ASP A 735 0.93 -13.94 -9.11
CA ASP A 735 1.72 -15.15 -9.24
C ASP A 735 3.20 -14.82 -9.53
N THR A 736 4.08 -15.37 -8.71
CA THR A 736 5.52 -15.07 -8.75
C THR A 736 6.32 -15.91 -9.73
N ASP A 737 5.74 -17.01 -10.26
CA ASP A 737 6.36 -17.88 -11.26
C ASP A 737 5.39 -18.25 -12.39
N THR A 738 5.15 -17.30 -13.28
CA THR A 738 4.32 -17.52 -14.48
C THR A 738 4.81 -18.62 -15.44
N SER A 739 6.04 -19.15 -15.27
CA SER A 739 6.59 -20.18 -16.17
C SER A 739 5.94 -21.55 -15.97
N ASN A 740 5.29 -21.77 -14.82
CA ASN A 740 4.65 -23.02 -14.45
C ASN A 740 3.11 -22.99 -14.60
N ASN A 741 2.55 -21.87 -15.08
CA ASN A 741 1.10 -21.65 -15.20
C ASN A 741 0.44 -22.33 -16.42
N SER A 742 1.22 -22.88 -17.36
CA SER A 742 0.70 -23.29 -18.67
C SER A 742 0.89 -24.76 -18.98
N TRP A 743 -0.15 -25.35 -19.59
CA TRP A 743 -0.10 -26.64 -20.26
C TRP A 743 -0.46 -26.49 -21.76
N PRO A 744 0.35 -27.02 -22.68
CA PRO A 744 1.75 -27.45 -22.47
C PRO A 744 2.63 -26.29 -21.98
N ARG A 745 3.72 -26.60 -21.26
CA ARG A 745 4.64 -25.56 -20.75
C ARG A 745 5.21 -24.73 -21.90
N LYS A 746 5.05 -23.42 -21.82
CA LYS A 746 5.57 -22.46 -22.82
C LYS A 746 7.01 -22.06 -22.46
N ALA A 747 7.91 -22.07 -23.45
CA ALA A 747 9.26 -21.53 -23.26
C ALA A 747 9.19 -20.01 -23.10
N VAL A 748 9.80 -19.45 -22.04
CA VAL A 748 9.89 -18.00 -21.83
C VAL A 748 11.13 -17.47 -22.56
N PRO A 749 11.00 -16.74 -23.68
CA PRO A 749 12.15 -16.18 -24.37
C PRO A 749 12.78 -15.07 -23.52
N SER A 750 14.08 -15.17 -23.25
CA SER A 750 14.87 -14.12 -22.58
C SER A 750 15.98 -13.62 -23.49
N ARG A 751 16.39 -12.36 -23.31
CA ARG A 751 17.54 -11.75 -24.01
C ARG A 751 18.57 -11.29 -22.99
N LEU A 752 19.83 -11.63 -23.22
CA LEU A 752 20.96 -11.12 -22.45
C LEU A 752 21.37 -9.77 -23.01
N GLU A 753 21.09 -8.68 -22.28
CA GLU A 753 21.59 -7.35 -22.64
C GLU A 753 23.00 -7.13 -22.06
N LEU A 754 23.92 -6.67 -22.91
CA LEU A 754 25.27 -6.24 -22.51
C LEU A 754 25.35 -4.72 -22.65
N TYR A 755 25.51 -3.99 -21.55
CA TYR A 755 25.67 -2.54 -21.56
C TYR A 755 26.82 -2.07 -20.68
N LYS A 756 27.36 -0.88 -20.99
CA LYS A 756 28.28 -0.14 -20.12
C LYS A 756 27.47 0.75 -19.19
N THR A 757 27.82 0.79 -17.91
CA THR A 757 27.13 1.61 -16.90
C THR A 757 27.22 3.11 -17.25
N GLU A 758 26.11 3.73 -17.63
CA GLU A 758 25.96 5.18 -17.76
C GLU A 758 24.91 5.67 -16.75
N ARG A 759 25.19 6.80 -16.08
CA ARG A 759 24.46 7.24 -14.87
C ARG A 759 23.41 8.35 -15.08
N ASP A 760 23.09 8.78 -16.30
CA ASP A 760 22.40 10.07 -16.50
C ASP A 760 21.42 10.14 -17.71
N LYS A 761 20.51 9.16 -17.88
CA LYS A 761 19.84 8.90 -19.18
C LYS A 761 18.36 9.27 -19.39
N ASP A 762 17.58 9.71 -18.41
CA ASP A 762 16.11 9.73 -18.59
C ASP A 762 15.45 11.13 -18.46
N ASN A 763 15.96 12.15 -19.17
CA ASN A 763 15.26 13.43 -19.33
C ASN A 763 14.98 13.73 -20.81
N LEU A 764 13.91 13.13 -21.33
CA LEU A 764 13.48 13.28 -22.72
C LEU A 764 13.30 14.74 -23.14
N MET A 765 12.81 15.63 -22.26
CA MET A 765 12.69 17.06 -22.59
C MET A 765 14.06 17.70 -22.85
N ARG A 766 15.03 17.45 -21.97
CA ARG A 766 16.40 17.93 -22.14
C ARG A 766 17.03 17.36 -23.41
N ASP A 767 16.90 16.05 -23.60
CA ASP A 767 17.54 15.35 -24.71
C ASP A 767 16.91 15.72 -26.06
N PHE A 768 15.59 15.96 -26.11
CA PHE A 768 14.90 16.49 -27.29
C PHE A 768 15.32 17.92 -27.63
N ASN A 769 15.60 18.75 -26.62
CA ASN A 769 16.04 20.12 -26.80
C ASN A 769 17.56 20.24 -27.10
N GLU A 770 18.31 19.14 -27.07
CA GLU A 770 19.73 19.15 -27.44
C GLU A 770 19.87 19.44 -28.94
N LYS A 771 20.64 20.48 -29.29
CA LYS A 771 20.88 20.83 -30.69
C LYS A 771 21.60 19.68 -31.39
N LEU A 772 21.00 19.19 -32.48
CA LEU A 772 21.62 18.24 -33.39
C LEU A 772 23.04 18.70 -33.76
N LYS A 773 24.05 17.90 -33.40
CA LYS A 773 25.42 18.13 -33.84
C LYS A 773 25.44 18.00 -35.36
N LYS A 774 25.93 19.03 -36.05
CA LYS A 774 26.20 18.92 -37.49
C LYS A 774 27.25 17.84 -37.67
N VAL A 775 26.88 16.79 -38.42
CA VAL A 775 27.85 15.85 -38.95
C VAL A 775 28.47 16.57 -40.13
N ASP A 776 29.70 17.08 -39.97
CA ASP A 776 30.53 17.42 -41.13
C ASP A 776 30.76 16.09 -41.87
N LYS A 777 30.14 15.96 -43.04
CA LYS A 777 30.31 14.82 -43.94
C LYS A 777 31.61 14.94 -44.71
#